data_AF-A0AAP8KMN9-F1
#
_entry.id   AF-A0AAP8KMN9-F1
#
_cell.length_a   1.000
_cell.length_b   1.000
_cell.length_c   1.000
_cell.angle_alpha   90.00
_cell.angle_beta   90.00
_cell.angle_gamma   90.00
#
_symmetry.space_group_name_H-M   'P 1'
#
loop_
_entity.id
_entity.type
_entity.pdbx_description
1 polymer ?
#
loop_
_entity_poly.entity_id
_entity_poly.type
_entity_poly.pdbx_seq_one_letter_code
_entity_poly.pdbx_strand_id
1 'polypeptide(L)'
;MPGRSGLIVTDLSLAGQHHAVDIWRRDTFAPGTPADATITERRLWAVNPQDYEWRSQFLHEIPDWLAGYFGNRYEKLFAGRDGRRRANTFLRKTIGENVLPRLRKVAARYQLAADVSDLPFGKSLQRLPSLDRTDLKKLSGQVSGWIAQMFYDFTDTLKGKPKDEREMRQRTLEAYRNLCSLSLMLNNQPPYWAEHEANDGHLETRKAESGILRLMAPEWWYQRLKRARDLQREHLAIAVGQVQKSASAYVSRKTLGEWIDQKKRNLEFFKKFDLMDEEGNRIALDSMVHRSVANPAIRRCELMVRMRGFEDIANEQGLAGEFYTITAPSRFHAVHSKGGFVSQWNGLSPRDTQRYLCNVWAKARAAISRAGIHVFGFRVVEPHHDGTPHWHMLLFMQPHDVEAVRDILCYHARIADSEELQTPNALKARFHVEPIDPAKGSATGYIAKYISKNIDGFALDGEQDEETGENLRDMAKSVSAWASRWRIRQFQQIGGAPVTVWRELRRLGDQRLTDSRMDAVLAAADVGDWAAYTQLQGGALVARRDLVVRLAYEITEQGNEYAEDVQRVQGIYSPLIPDSEVCTRLVKWQKVAKLAEAPAEAGFSGGSAAPWSSVNNCTEGGTRRRLKLELNQRGFAGTDEEIDILKRGGGLKFGRSALIYRKGRLQEKRNNPENEQWPGWQ
;
A
#
# COMPACT_ATOMS: atom_id res chain seq x y z
N MET A 1 5.29 65.88 20.01
CA MET A 1 3.84 66.18 19.83
C MET A 1 3.71 67.44 18.98
N PRO A 2 2.54 67.66 18.33
CA PRO A 2 2.02 67.02 17.10
C PRO A 2 2.63 67.70 15.83
N GLY A 3 2.25 67.49 14.57
CA GLY A 3 1.29 66.63 13.83
C GLY A 3 1.50 66.89 12.30
N ARG A 4 0.79 66.34 11.31
CA ARG A 4 -0.31 65.35 11.20
C ARG A 4 -0.16 64.64 9.83
N SER A 5 -0.50 63.34 9.78
CA SER A 5 -0.96 62.58 8.59
C SER A 5 -0.30 62.76 7.21
N GLY A 6 0.55 61.79 6.83
CA GLY A 6 0.76 61.42 5.42
C GLY A 6 -0.04 60.15 5.08
N LEU A 7 -0.80 60.17 3.99
CA LEU A 7 -1.51 59.02 3.43
C LEU A 7 -0.95 58.75 2.03
N ILE A 8 -0.04 57.79 1.91
CA ILE A 8 0.37 57.24 0.61
C ILE A 8 -0.45 55.98 0.37
N VAL A 9 -1.49 56.10 -0.46
CA VAL A 9 -2.18 54.95 -1.02
C VAL A 9 -1.27 54.34 -2.09
N THR A 10 -0.61 53.24 -1.76
CA THR A 10 0.09 52.42 -2.76
C THR A 10 -0.94 51.57 -3.48
N ASP A 11 -1.22 51.94 -4.73
CA ASP A 11 -2.13 51.22 -5.63
C ASP A 11 -1.53 49.84 -6.00
N LEU A 12 -1.92 48.80 -5.24
CA LEU A 12 -1.51 47.42 -5.48
C LEU A 12 -2.29 46.86 -6.66
N SER A 13 -1.67 46.95 -7.84
CA SER A 13 -2.20 46.59 -9.15
C SER A 13 -3.03 45.28 -9.20
N LEU A 14 -4.35 45.43 -9.20
CA LEU A 14 -5.33 44.36 -9.48
C LEU A 14 -5.27 43.83 -10.92
N ALA A 15 -4.64 44.58 -11.84
CA ALA A 15 -4.60 44.29 -13.28
C ALA A 15 -3.94 42.94 -13.64
N GLY A 16 -2.92 42.50 -12.89
CA GLY A 16 -2.18 41.27 -13.19
C GLY A 16 -3.02 40.00 -13.09
N GLN A 17 -3.99 39.96 -12.17
CA GLN A 17 -4.92 38.82 -12.04
C GLN A 17 -6.06 38.89 -13.06
N HIS A 18 -6.54 40.09 -13.39
CA HIS A 18 -7.60 40.28 -14.39
C HIS A 18 -7.18 39.75 -15.76
N HIS A 19 -5.97 40.07 -16.23
CA HIS A 19 -5.46 39.55 -17.50
C HIS A 19 -5.27 38.04 -17.49
N ALA A 20 -4.82 37.44 -16.38
CA ALA A 20 -4.71 35.98 -16.28
C ALA A 20 -6.09 35.28 -16.33
N VAL A 21 -7.11 35.87 -15.68
CA VAL A 21 -8.49 35.36 -15.73
C VAL A 21 -9.14 35.57 -17.09
N ASP A 22 -8.88 36.69 -17.78
CA ASP A 22 -9.41 36.94 -19.12
C ASP A 22 -8.73 36.11 -20.19
N ILE A 23 -7.42 35.88 -20.10
CA ILE A 23 -6.71 34.89 -20.94
C ILE A 23 -7.33 33.52 -20.70
N TRP A 24 -7.48 33.07 -19.45
CA TRP A 24 -8.13 31.80 -19.13
C TRP A 24 -9.57 31.70 -19.65
N ARG A 25 -10.37 32.76 -19.54
CA ARG A 25 -11.74 32.82 -20.09
C ARG A 25 -11.75 32.75 -21.61
N ARG A 26 -10.86 33.50 -22.27
CA ARG A 26 -10.74 33.55 -23.74
C ARG A 26 -10.21 32.24 -24.33
N ASP A 27 -9.33 31.55 -23.60
CA ASP A 27 -8.78 30.23 -23.95
C ASP A 27 -9.78 29.08 -23.66
N THR A 28 -10.65 29.22 -22.66
CA THR A 28 -11.62 28.17 -22.26
C THR A 28 -12.98 28.30 -22.96
N PHE A 29 -13.37 29.53 -23.31
CA PHE A 29 -14.68 29.88 -23.87
C PHE A 29 -14.56 30.75 -25.14
N ALA A 30 -13.65 30.39 -26.04
CA ALA A 30 -13.54 31.05 -27.35
C ALA A 30 -14.90 30.99 -28.10
N PRO A 31 -15.34 32.09 -28.77
CA PRO A 31 -16.60 32.10 -29.51
C PRO A 31 -16.72 30.93 -30.51
N GLY A 32 -17.88 30.28 -30.53
CA GLY A 32 -18.16 29.14 -31.40
C GLY A 32 -17.64 27.77 -30.92
N THR A 33 -16.91 27.70 -29.81
CA THR A 33 -16.45 26.39 -29.27
C THR A 33 -17.65 25.56 -28.77
N PRO A 34 -17.80 24.29 -29.16
CA PRO A 34 -18.90 23.43 -28.72
C PRO A 34 -19.01 23.29 -27.20
N ALA A 35 -20.25 23.12 -26.71
CA ALA A 35 -20.56 23.13 -25.28
C ALA A 35 -20.04 21.88 -24.55
N ASP A 36 -20.00 20.75 -25.24
CA ASP A 36 -19.56 19.43 -24.80
C ASP A 36 -18.06 19.17 -25.01
N ALA A 37 -17.35 20.05 -25.74
CA ALA A 37 -15.91 19.91 -25.98
C ALA A 37 -15.10 19.78 -24.67
N THR A 38 -14.24 18.76 -24.62
CA THR A 38 -13.29 18.51 -23.52
C THR A 38 -12.25 19.64 -23.39
N ILE A 39 -11.54 19.72 -22.26
CA ILE A 39 -10.51 20.75 -22.02
C ILE A 39 -9.41 20.67 -23.10
N THR A 40 -9.02 19.46 -23.48
CA THR A 40 -8.04 19.22 -24.55
C THR A 40 -8.57 19.69 -25.91
N GLU A 41 -9.83 19.42 -26.23
CA GLU A 41 -10.44 19.87 -27.49
C GLU A 41 -10.61 21.39 -27.55
N ARG A 42 -11.01 22.03 -26.44
CA ARG A 42 -11.09 23.50 -26.29
C ARG A 42 -9.74 24.16 -26.58
N ARG A 43 -8.66 23.64 -26.00
CA ARG A 43 -7.31 24.14 -26.31
C ARG A 43 -6.95 23.97 -27.79
N LEU A 44 -7.33 22.85 -28.41
CA LEU A 44 -7.06 22.62 -29.83
C LEU A 44 -8.00 23.39 -30.78
N TRP A 45 -9.13 23.90 -30.29
CA TRP A 45 -10.01 24.80 -31.03
C TRP A 45 -9.27 26.09 -31.42
N ALA A 46 -8.48 26.66 -30.49
CA ALA A 46 -7.64 27.82 -30.77
C ALA A 46 -6.53 27.55 -31.81
N VAL A 47 -6.10 26.30 -31.97
CA VAL A 47 -5.08 25.89 -32.95
C VAL A 47 -5.68 25.66 -34.35
N ASN A 48 -6.82 24.98 -34.41
CA ASN A 48 -7.51 24.67 -35.65
C ASN A 48 -9.00 24.33 -35.35
N PRO A 49 -9.92 25.29 -35.51
CA PRO A 49 -11.35 25.06 -35.30
C PRO A 49 -11.98 24.31 -36.48
N GLN A 50 -11.45 24.45 -37.71
CA GLN A 50 -12.00 23.84 -38.93
C GLN A 50 -12.01 22.31 -38.88
N ASP A 51 -10.97 21.70 -38.30
CA ASP A 51 -10.89 20.24 -38.15
C ASP A 51 -11.51 19.72 -36.82
N TYR A 52 -12.33 20.50 -36.11
CA TYR A 52 -12.88 20.08 -34.81
C TYR A 52 -13.68 18.77 -34.89
N GLU A 53 -14.73 18.71 -35.71
CA GLU A 53 -15.61 17.52 -35.84
C GLU A 53 -14.81 16.25 -36.13
N TRP A 54 -13.88 16.36 -37.07
CA TRP A 54 -13.03 15.27 -37.49
C TRP A 54 -12.00 14.86 -36.42
N ARG A 55 -11.46 15.83 -35.65
CA ARG A 55 -10.54 15.58 -34.54
C ARG A 55 -11.24 15.00 -33.32
N SER A 56 -12.48 15.41 -33.04
CA SER A 56 -13.29 14.98 -31.89
C SER A 56 -13.46 13.46 -31.87
N GLN A 57 -13.70 12.86 -33.04
CA GLN A 57 -13.75 11.40 -33.26
C GLN A 57 -12.55 10.62 -32.71
N PHE A 58 -11.39 11.27 -32.50
CA PHE A 58 -10.18 10.65 -31.96
C PHE A 58 -9.87 11.03 -30.52
N LEU A 59 -10.28 12.20 -30.04
CA LEU A 59 -9.87 12.74 -28.74
C LEU A 59 -10.98 12.75 -27.69
N HIS A 60 -12.24 12.86 -28.08
CA HIS A 60 -13.37 13.08 -27.17
C HIS A 60 -13.55 11.94 -26.14
N GLU A 61 -13.34 10.69 -26.56
CA GLU A 61 -13.44 9.53 -25.66
C GLU A 61 -12.23 9.35 -24.73
N ILE A 62 -11.12 10.06 -24.98
CA ILE A 62 -9.93 9.98 -24.15
C ILE A 62 -10.13 10.92 -22.94
N PRO A 63 -10.10 10.41 -21.69
CA PRO A 63 -10.21 11.27 -20.51
C PRO A 63 -9.18 12.40 -20.54
N ASP A 64 -9.58 13.64 -20.23
CA ASP A 64 -8.73 14.84 -20.36
C ASP A 64 -7.34 14.71 -19.72
N TRP A 65 -7.27 14.02 -18.59
CA TRP A 65 -6.02 13.77 -17.85
C TRP A 65 -5.04 12.81 -18.56
N LEU A 66 -5.48 12.15 -19.65
CA LEU A 66 -4.66 11.46 -20.64
C LEU A 66 -4.56 12.27 -21.95
N ALA A 67 -5.67 12.86 -22.41
CA ALA A 67 -5.80 13.50 -23.71
C ALA A 67 -4.81 14.66 -23.91
N GLY A 68 -4.50 15.42 -22.86
CA GLY A 68 -3.55 16.55 -22.93
C GLY A 68 -2.16 16.18 -23.47
N TYR A 69 -1.69 14.94 -23.30
CA TYR A 69 -0.44 14.47 -23.95
C TYR A 69 -0.57 14.44 -25.48
N PHE A 70 -1.70 13.92 -25.98
CA PHE A 70 -2.00 13.82 -27.40
C PHE A 70 -2.27 15.20 -28.02
N GLY A 71 -2.96 16.09 -27.30
CA GLY A 71 -3.18 17.47 -27.74
C GLY A 71 -1.87 18.26 -27.91
N ASN A 72 -0.98 18.23 -26.91
CA ASN A 72 0.35 18.82 -27.01
C ASN A 72 1.15 18.31 -28.24
N ARG A 73 0.99 17.03 -28.59
CA ARG A 73 1.68 16.42 -29.74
C ARG A 73 1.02 16.79 -31.07
N TYR A 74 -0.31 16.85 -31.12
CA TYR A 74 -1.05 17.34 -32.28
C TYR A 74 -0.67 18.78 -32.62
N GLU A 75 -0.68 19.68 -31.64
CA GLU A 75 -0.31 21.10 -31.79
C GLU A 75 1.11 21.28 -32.36
N LYS A 76 2.10 20.56 -31.80
CA LYS A 76 3.48 20.57 -32.31
C LYS A 76 3.62 20.03 -33.72
N LEU A 77 2.84 19.01 -34.09
CA LEU A 77 2.82 18.50 -35.46
C LEU A 77 2.15 19.49 -36.41
N PHE A 78 1.08 20.15 -35.97
CA PHE A 78 0.30 21.11 -36.74
C PHE A 78 1.08 22.40 -37.06
N ALA A 79 1.91 22.87 -36.13
CA ALA A 79 2.79 24.02 -36.32
C ALA A 79 3.99 23.75 -37.26
N GLY A 80 4.25 22.49 -37.64
CA GLY A 80 5.35 22.12 -38.53
C GLY A 80 5.01 22.18 -40.02
N ARG A 81 6.04 21.99 -40.87
CA ARG A 81 5.85 21.79 -42.33
C ARG A 81 4.89 20.62 -42.59
N ASP A 82 3.95 20.83 -43.51
CA ASP A 82 2.82 19.94 -43.83
C ASP A 82 1.95 19.58 -42.61
N GLY A 83 1.87 20.51 -41.65
CA GLY A 83 1.41 20.23 -40.29
C GLY A 83 0.01 19.66 -40.19
N ARG A 84 -0.98 20.19 -40.93
CA ARG A 84 -2.34 19.62 -41.00
C ARG A 84 -2.32 18.15 -41.44
N ARG A 85 -1.58 17.81 -42.50
CA ARG A 85 -1.44 16.42 -42.98
C ARG A 85 -0.77 15.53 -41.94
N ARG A 86 0.29 16.01 -41.27
CA ARG A 86 1.03 15.24 -40.26
C ARG A 86 0.23 15.03 -38.97
N ALA A 87 -0.44 16.06 -38.48
CA ALA A 87 -1.30 16.01 -37.31
C ALA A 87 -2.51 15.09 -37.55
N ASN A 88 -3.13 15.16 -38.73
CA ASN A 88 -4.24 14.28 -39.10
C ASN A 88 -3.78 12.83 -39.35
N THR A 89 -2.56 12.62 -39.86
CA THR A 89 -1.96 11.28 -39.94
C THR A 89 -1.72 10.71 -38.54
N PHE A 90 -1.23 11.52 -37.59
CA PHE A 90 -1.07 11.11 -36.19
C PHE A 90 -2.40 10.74 -35.51
N LEU A 91 -3.47 11.52 -35.72
CA LEU A 91 -4.79 11.18 -35.19
C LEU A 91 -5.31 9.84 -35.73
N ARG A 92 -5.27 9.61 -37.05
CA ARG A 92 -5.69 8.31 -37.62
C ARG A 92 -4.80 7.14 -37.20
N LYS A 93 -3.49 7.25 -37.44
CA LYS A 93 -2.54 6.13 -37.32
C LYS A 93 -2.13 5.85 -35.89
N THR A 94 -1.90 6.89 -35.08
CA THR A 94 -1.50 6.69 -33.67
C THR A 94 -2.71 6.63 -32.76
N ILE A 95 -3.71 7.50 -32.93
CA ILE A 95 -4.84 7.51 -32.00
C ILE A 95 -5.90 6.48 -32.40
N GLY A 96 -6.51 6.61 -33.57
CA GLY A 96 -7.61 5.75 -34.03
C GLY A 96 -7.22 4.27 -34.19
N GLU A 97 -6.16 3.97 -34.94
CA GLU A 97 -5.75 2.58 -35.23
C GLU A 97 -5.06 1.88 -34.05
N ASN A 98 -4.56 2.62 -33.05
CA ASN A 98 -3.65 2.08 -32.03
C ASN A 98 -4.06 2.40 -30.59
N VAL A 99 -4.18 3.68 -30.22
CA VAL A 99 -4.49 4.09 -28.83
C VAL A 99 -5.93 3.76 -28.43
N LEU A 100 -6.94 4.12 -29.24
CA LEU A 100 -8.34 3.92 -28.85
C LEU A 100 -8.73 2.44 -28.66
N PRO A 101 -8.37 1.50 -29.55
CA PRO A 101 -8.67 0.08 -29.34
C PRO A 101 -8.06 -0.46 -28.04
N ARG A 102 -6.85 0.02 -27.68
CA ARG A 102 -6.15 -0.34 -26.44
C ARG A 102 -6.80 0.30 -25.20
N LEU A 103 -7.18 1.57 -25.29
CA LEU A 103 -7.91 2.28 -24.24
C LEU A 103 -9.24 1.59 -23.93
N ARG A 104 -10.04 1.30 -24.96
CA ARG A 104 -11.31 0.57 -24.86
C ARG A 104 -11.12 -0.83 -24.28
N LYS A 105 -10.13 -1.60 -24.77
CA LYS A 105 -9.76 -2.94 -24.25
C LYS A 105 -9.47 -2.91 -22.75
N VAL A 106 -8.75 -1.90 -22.25
CA VAL A 106 -8.49 -1.75 -20.81
C VAL A 106 -9.69 -1.22 -20.05
N ALA A 107 -10.44 -0.25 -20.58
CA ALA A 107 -11.63 0.30 -19.94
C ALA A 107 -12.70 -0.77 -19.68
N ALA A 108 -12.93 -1.69 -20.63
CA ALA A 108 -13.87 -2.81 -20.49
C ALA A 108 -13.57 -3.72 -19.27
N ARG A 109 -12.29 -3.86 -18.86
CA ARG A 109 -11.90 -4.63 -17.66
C ARG A 109 -12.39 -4.01 -16.34
N TYR A 110 -12.89 -2.78 -16.38
CA TYR A 110 -13.38 -2.02 -15.23
C TYR A 110 -14.86 -1.63 -15.38
N GLN A 111 -15.54 -2.16 -16.40
CA GLN A 111 -16.96 -1.93 -16.60
C GLN A 111 -17.75 -2.46 -15.41
N LEU A 112 -18.70 -1.65 -14.92
CA LEU A 112 -19.59 -1.99 -13.82
C LEU A 112 -20.83 -2.73 -14.38
N ALA A 113 -21.54 -3.46 -13.51
CA ALA A 113 -22.83 -4.03 -13.88
C ALA A 113 -23.82 -2.92 -14.32
N ALA A 114 -24.78 -3.25 -15.19
CA ALA A 114 -25.71 -2.27 -15.77
C ALA A 114 -26.44 -1.47 -14.68
N ASP A 115 -27.05 -2.17 -13.72
CA ASP A 115 -27.83 -1.66 -12.59
C ASP A 115 -27.08 -0.60 -11.75
N VAL A 116 -25.75 -0.56 -11.82
CA VAL A 116 -24.92 0.44 -11.13
C VAL A 116 -25.17 1.86 -11.68
N SER A 117 -25.69 2.03 -12.91
CA SER A 117 -26.08 3.35 -13.43
C SER A 117 -27.18 4.02 -12.61
N ASP A 118 -28.06 3.21 -12.03
CA ASP A 118 -29.31 3.65 -11.41
C ASP A 118 -29.13 3.95 -9.92
N LEU A 119 -28.00 3.53 -9.35
CA LEU A 119 -27.59 3.87 -8.00
C LEU A 119 -27.30 5.38 -7.86
N PRO A 120 -27.59 6.01 -6.71
CA PRO A 120 -27.44 7.45 -6.49
C PRO A 120 -26.01 7.99 -6.60
N PHE A 121 -25.02 7.11 -6.72
CA PHE A 121 -23.61 7.41 -6.93
C PHE A 121 -23.02 6.76 -8.20
N GLY A 122 -23.83 6.11 -9.04
CA GLY A 122 -23.42 5.35 -10.22
C GLY A 122 -22.51 6.12 -11.17
N LYS A 123 -22.92 7.34 -11.55
CA LYS A 123 -22.14 8.25 -12.40
C LYS A 123 -20.76 8.60 -11.82
N SER A 124 -20.66 8.72 -10.49
CA SER A 124 -19.38 8.98 -9.81
C SER A 124 -18.47 7.75 -9.83
N LEU A 125 -19.04 6.55 -9.69
CA LEU A 125 -18.30 5.29 -9.74
C LEU A 125 -17.83 4.94 -11.17
N GLN A 126 -18.65 5.23 -12.19
CA GLN A 126 -18.25 5.07 -13.60
C GLN A 126 -17.05 5.96 -13.97
N ARG A 127 -16.98 7.18 -13.44
CA ARG A 127 -15.87 8.12 -13.69
C ARG A 127 -14.71 8.02 -12.67
N LEU A 128 -14.60 6.92 -11.93
CA LEU A 128 -13.67 6.72 -10.81
C LEU A 128 -12.20 7.16 -11.07
N PRO A 129 -11.55 6.91 -12.24
CA PRO A 129 -10.18 7.36 -12.52
C PRO A 129 -9.96 8.88 -12.47
N SER A 130 -11.02 9.62 -12.75
CA SER A 130 -11.03 11.09 -12.84
C SER A 130 -11.30 11.76 -11.49
N LEU A 131 -11.79 11.03 -10.49
CA LEU A 131 -12.08 11.59 -9.17
C LEU A 131 -10.82 12.03 -8.42
N ASP A 132 -10.98 13.13 -7.68
CA ASP A 132 -9.98 13.66 -6.77
C ASP A 132 -10.13 13.06 -5.34
N ARG A 133 -9.36 13.58 -4.38
CA ARG A 133 -9.43 13.09 -2.99
C ARG A 133 -10.75 13.42 -2.28
N THR A 134 -11.36 14.56 -2.61
CA THR A 134 -12.60 15.06 -1.99
C THR A 134 -13.79 14.29 -2.53
N ASP A 135 -13.87 14.14 -3.85
CA ASP A 135 -14.86 13.31 -4.53
C ASP A 135 -14.79 11.85 -4.07
N LEU A 136 -13.59 11.27 -3.94
CA LEU A 136 -13.43 9.91 -3.42
C LEU A 136 -13.99 9.77 -2.00
N LYS A 137 -13.77 10.75 -1.11
CA LYS A 137 -14.38 10.73 0.24
C LYS A 137 -15.90 10.79 0.17
N LYS A 138 -16.46 11.70 -0.64
CA LYS A 138 -17.91 11.85 -0.82
C LYS A 138 -18.54 10.55 -1.34
N LEU A 139 -17.96 9.98 -2.40
CA LEU A 139 -18.39 8.69 -2.97
C LEU A 139 -18.33 7.57 -1.93
N SER A 140 -17.29 7.53 -1.09
CA SER A 140 -17.15 6.50 -0.06
C SER A 140 -18.27 6.55 0.98
N GLY A 141 -18.65 7.75 1.42
CA GLY A 141 -19.80 7.95 2.31
C GLY A 141 -21.15 7.63 1.66
N GLN A 142 -21.31 7.93 0.36
CA GLN A 142 -22.51 7.55 -0.38
C GLN A 142 -22.65 6.02 -0.52
N VAL A 143 -21.56 5.32 -0.85
CA VAL A 143 -21.55 3.85 -0.96
C VAL A 143 -21.78 3.20 0.41
N SER A 144 -21.08 3.65 1.46
CA SER A 144 -21.24 3.05 2.79
C SER A 144 -22.63 3.28 3.37
N GLY A 145 -23.21 4.48 3.16
CA GLY A 145 -24.58 4.79 3.56
C GLY A 145 -25.63 3.96 2.82
N TRP A 146 -25.45 3.72 1.52
CA TRP A 146 -26.31 2.82 0.75
C TRP A 146 -26.18 1.37 1.20
N ILE A 147 -24.96 0.85 1.41
CA ILE A 147 -24.75 -0.50 1.95
C ILE A 147 -25.40 -0.65 3.34
N ALA A 148 -25.33 0.39 4.19
CA ALA A 148 -26.02 0.38 5.48
C ALA A 148 -27.55 0.37 5.33
N GLN A 149 -28.12 1.11 4.37
CA GLN A 149 -29.55 1.05 4.08
C GLN A 149 -29.97 -0.34 3.61
N MET A 150 -29.24 -0.93 2.66
CA MET A 150 -29.53 -2.29 2.16
C MET A 150 -29.41 -3.36 3.26
N PHE A 151 -28.53 -3.15 4.25
CA PHE A 151 -28.48 -4.00 5.45
C PHE A 151 -29.76 -3.88 6.28
N TYR A 152 -30.22 -2.66 6.58
CA TYR A 152 -31.47 -2.44 7.33
C TYR A 152 -32.68 -3.03 6.59
N ASP A 153 -32.83 -2.71 5.30
CA ASP A 153 -33.91 -3.21 4.45
C ASP A 153 -33.93 -4.75 4.41
N PHE A 154 -32.76 -5.39 4.31
CA PHE A 154 -32.64 -6.85 4.40
C PHE A 154 -33.06 -7.37 5.78
N THR A 155 -32.59 -6.75 6.87
CA THR A 155 -32.93 -7.20 8.24
C THR A 155 -34.41 -7.03 8.57
N ASP A 156 -35.10 -6.02 8.01
CA ASP A 156 -36.54 -5.83 8.19
C ASP A 156 -37.37 -6.94 7.51
N THR A 157 -36.82 -7.67 6.53
CA THR A 157 -37.46 -8.88 5.99
C THR A 157 -37.44 -10.06 6.98
N LEU A 158 -36.53 -10.06 7.95
CA LEU A 158 -36.30 -11.16 8.90
C LEU A 158 -37.30 -11.09 10.06
N LYS A 159 -38.52 -11.58 9.82
CA LYS A 159 -39.63 -11.54 10.78
C LYS A 159 -39.28 -12.17 12.14
N GLY A 160 -39.69 -11.46 13.20
CA GLY A 160 -39.61 -11.93 14.59
C GLY A 160 -38.18 -12.04 15.15
N LYS A 161 -38.09 -12.31 16.45
CA LYS A 161 -36.81 -12.64 17.10
C LYS A 161 -36.32 -14.02 16.62
N PRO A 162 -35.00 -14.25 16.52
CA PRO A 162 -34.47 -15.60 16.28
C PRO A 162 -34.90 -16.54 17.41
N LYS A 163 -35.17 -17.81 17.08
CA LYS A 163 -35.56 -18.84 18.06
C LYS A 163 -34.40 -19.24 18.97
N ASP A 164 -33.20 -19.29 18.41
CA ASP A 164 -31.97 -19.72 19.08
C ASP A 164 -30.73 -19.05 18.45
N GLU A 165 -29.55 -19.32 19.01
CA GLU A 165 -28.26 -18.83 18.51
C GLU A 165 -27.91 -19.35 17.11
N ARG A 166 -28.42 -20.52 16.72
CA ARG A 166 -28.16 -21.13 15.41
C ARG A 166 -28.92 -20.39 14.31
N GLU A 167 -30.18 -20.04 14.55
CA GLU A 167 -30.97 -19.17 13.66
C GLU A 167 -30.35 -17.77 13.59
N MET A 168 -29.90 -17.21 14.73
CA MET A 168 -29.20 -15.92 14.72
C MET A 168 -27.93 -15.97 13.86
N ARG A 169 -27.09 -17.00 14.02
CA ARG A 169 -25.91 -17.22 13.18
C ARG A 169 -26.26 -17.33 11.69
N GLN A 170 -27.33 -18.05 11.36
CA GLN A 170 -27.81 -18.18 9.98
C GLN A 170 -28.23 -16.82 9.41
N ARG A 171 -29.08 -16.06 10.12
CA ARG A 171 -29.51 -14.72 9.74
C ARG A 171 -28.33 -13.76 9.51
N THR A 172 -27.31 -13.81 10.38
CA THR A 172 -26.06 -13.03 10.22
C THR A 172 -25.29 -13.41 8.96
N LEU A 173 -25.16 -14.70 8.66
CA LEU A 173 -24.49 -15.18 7.44
C LEU A 173 -25.25 -14.81 6.16
N GLU A 174 -26.58 -14.87 6.18
CA GLU A 174 -27.45 -14.47 5.07
C GLU A 174 -27.33 -12.96 4.80
N ALA A 175 -27.36 -12.12 5.84
CA ALA A 175 -27.15 -10.68 5.70
C ALA A 175 -25.74 -10.35 5.19
N TYR A 176 -24.70 -11.03 5.70
CA TYR A 176 -23.33 -10.89 5.21
C TYR A 176 -23.22 -11.26 3.71
N ARG A 177 -23.83 -12.36 3.27
CA ARG A 177 -23.87 -12.79 1.85
C ARG A 177 -24.59 -11.77 0.97
N ASN A 178 -25.71 -11.22 1.44
CA ASN A 178 -26.43 -10.15 0.75
C ASN A 178 -25.51 -8.92 0.53
N LEU A 179 -24.88 -8.39 1.57
CA LEU A 179 -23.98 -7.24 1.42
C LEU A 179 -22.73 -7.55 0.58
N CYS A 180 -22.27 -8.81 0.59
CA CYS A 180 -21.17 -9.25 -0.27
C CYS A 180 -21.53 -9.22 -1.76
N SER A 181 -22.75 -9.65 -2.14
CA SER A 181 -23.20 -9.57 -3.53
C SER A 181 -23.28 -8.12 -4.03
N LEU A 182 -23.77 -7.20 -3.18
CA LEU A 182 -23.78 -5.77 -3.44
C LEU A 182 -22.35 -5.21 -3.60
N SER A 183 -21.40 -5.62 -2.75
CA SER A 183 -19.99 -5.19 -2.88
C SER A 183 -19.35 -5.67 -4.20
N LEU A 184 -19.66 -6.91 -4.60
CA LEU A 184 -19.19 -7.51 -5.85
C LEU A 184 -19.76 -6.81 -7.09
N MET A 185 -21.04 -6.43 -7.08
CA MET A 185 -21.69 -5.61 -8.12
C MET A 185 -20.93 -4.28 -8.35
N LEU A 186 -20.39 -3.68 -7.28
CA LEU A 186 -19.57 -2.47 -7.33
C LEU A 186 -18.09 -2.73 -7.71
N ASN A 187 -17.77 -3.89 -8.29
CA ASN A 187 -16.41 -4.35 -8.61
C ASN A 187 -15.44 -4.38 -7.41
N ASN A 188 -15.94 -4.54 -6.19
CA ASN A 188 -15.12 -4.60 -4.97
C ASN A 188 -15.22 -5.98 -4.28
N GLN A 189 -14.06 -6.56 -3.98
CA GLN A 189 -13.98 -7.85 -3.28
C GLN A 189 -14.31 -7.69 -1.78
N PRO A 190 -15.35 -8.33 -1.24
CA PRO A 190 -15.76 -8.15 0.15
C PRO A 190 -14.69 -8.61 1.17
N PRO A 191 -14.76 -8.19 2.43
CA PRO A 191 -13.95 -8.78 3.49
C PRO A 191 -14.39 -10.24 3.70
N TYR A 192 -13.45 -11.15 3.97
CA TYR A 192 -13.68 -12.59 4.22
C TYR A 192 -14.32 -13.42 3.09
N TRP A 193 -14.75 -12.82 1.97
CA TRP A 193 -15.45 -13.54 0.90
C TRP A 193 -14.65 -14.71 0.33
N ALA A 194 -13.36 -14.52 0.06
CA ALA A 194 -12.52 -15.60 -0.44
C ALA A 194 -12.31 -16.77 0.55
N GLU A 195 -12.54 -16.55 1.86
CA GLU A 195 -12.53 -17.61 2.87
C GLU A 195 -13.88 -18.34 2.90
N HIS A 196 -14.99 -17.59 2.82
CA HIS A 196 -16.35 -18.14 2.65
C HIS A 196 -16.44 -19.06 1.42
N GLU A 197 -15.98 -18.60 0.26
CA GLU A 197 -16.01 -19.39 -0.99
C GLU A 197 -15.08 -20.62 -0.93
N ALA A 198 -13.94 -20.54 -0.24
CA ALA A 198 -13.00 -21.65 -0.11
C ALA A 198 -13.48 -22.75 0.86
N ASN A 199 -14.48 -22.44 1.69
CA ASN A 199 -15.03 -23.31 2.72
C ASN A 199 -16.51 -23.68 2.44
N ASP A 200 -16.91 -23.79 1.17
CA ASP A 200 -18.27 -24.15 0.73
C ASP A 200 -19.38 -23.28 1.36
N GLY A 201 -19.10 -21.99 1.54
CA GLY A 201 -20.00 -21.01 2.14
C GLY A 201 -20.00 -20.99 3.67
N HIS A 202 -19.16 -21.78 4.34
CA HIS A 202 -19.00 -21.73 5.79
C HIS A 202 -18.05 -20.61 6.21
N LEU A 203 -18.51 -19.78 7.15
CA LEU A 203 -17.71 -18.75 7.79
C LEU A 203 -17.98 -18.71 9.30
N GLU A 204 -16.98 -18.30 10.06
CA GLU A 204 -17.11 -17.98 11.48
C GLU A 204 -18.05 -16.77 11.66
N THR A 205 -19.00 -16.85 12.60
CA THR A 205 -20.01 -15.79 12.81
C THR A 205 -19.36 -14.42 13.00
N ARG A 206 -18.31 -14.37 13.82
CA ARG A 206 -17.58 -13.14 14.13
C ARG A 206 -16.91 -12.50 12.91
N LYS A 207 -16.40 -13.30 11.97
CA LYS A 207 -15.88 -12.79 10.69
C LYS A 207 -16.97 -12.23 9.79
N ALA A 208 -18.17 -12.83 9.81
CA ALA A 208 -19.32 -12.28 9.09
C ALA A 208 -19.76 -10.93 9.69
N GLU A 209 -19.82 -10.82 11.03
CA GLU A 209 -20.11 -9.57 11.76
C GLU A 209 -19.08 -8.46 11.47
N SER A 210 -17.78 -8.76 11.64
CA SER A 210 -16.70 -7.84 11.24
C SER A 210 -16.75 -7.48 9.76
N GLY A 211 -17.19 -8.41 8.90
CA GLY A 211 -17.39 -8.19 7.48
C GLY A 211 -18.49 -7.17 7.19
N ILE A 212 -19.65 -7.30 7.85
CA ILE A 212 -20.78 -6.36 7.78
C ILE A 212 -20.33 -4.98 8.26
N LEU A 213 -19.69 -4.89 9.43
CA LEU A 213 -19.19 -3.62 10.00
C LEU A 213 -18.24 -2.89 9.03
N ARG A 214 -17.33 -3.63 8.37
CA ARG A 214 -16.44 -3.07 7.34
C ARG A 214 -17.18 -2.60 6.09
N LEU A 215 -18.18 -3.36 5.64
CA LEU A 215 -18.98 -3.03 4.47
C LEU A 215 -19.84 -1.77 4.70
N MET A 216 -20.23 -1.49 5.94
CA MET A 216 -20.95 -0.26 6.32
C MET A 216 -20.03 0.93 6.63
N ALA A 217 -18.70 0.76 6.63
CA ALA A 217 -17.76 1.80 7.05
C ALA A 217 -17.22 2.69 5.90
N PRO A 218 -17.36 4.03 5.95
CA PRO A 218 -16.90 4.91 4.88
C PRO A 218 -15.37 4.92 4.71
N GLU A 219 -14.60 4.79 5.79
CA GLU A 219 -13.14 4.74 5.77
C GLU A 219 -12.63 3.52 5.01
N TRP A 220 -13.30 2.38 5.16
CA TRP A 220 -12.99 1.15 4.44
C TRP A 220 -13.22 1.33 2.94
N TRP A 221 -14.40 1.83 2.56
CA TRP A 221 -14.72 2.14 1.17
C TRP A 221 -13.75 3.14 0.54
N TYR A 222 -13.32 4.17 1.28
CA TYR A 222 -12.32 5.12 0.80
C TYR A 222 -11.00 4.44 0.45
N GLN A 223 -10.51 3.50 1.26
CA GLN A 223 -9.29 2.75 0.94
C GLN A 223 -9.48 1.82 -0.27
N ARG A 224 -10.68 1.23 -0.44
CA ARG A 224 -11.02 0.38 -1.60
C ARG A 224 -11.12 1.18 -2.89
N LEU A 225 -11.95 2.22 -2.91
CA LEU A 225 -12.20 3.09 -4.06
C LEU A 225 -10.94 3.84 -4.49
N LYS A 226 -10.16 4.40 -3.54
CA LYS A 226 -8.86 5.01 -3.85
C LYS A 226 -7.93 4.01 -4.52
N ARG A 227 -7.84 2.77 -4.02
CA ARG A 227 -7.01 1.72 -4.62
C ARG A 227 -7.47 1.36 -6.03
N ALA A 228 -8.78 1.25 -6.27
CA ALA A 228 -9.35 0.95 -7.58
C ALA A 228 -9.07 2.08 -8.59
N ARG A 229 -9.39 3.34 -8.22
CA ARG A 229 -9.02 4.56 -8.95
C ARG A 229 -7.55 4.56 -9.35
N ASP A 230 -6.68 4.33 -8.38
CA ASP A 230 -5.23 4.41 -8.56
C ASP A 230 -4.71 3.36 -9.57
N LEU A 231 -5.19 2.12 -9.49
CA LEU A 231 -4.80 1.04 -10.40
C LEU A 231 -5.37 1.26 -11.81
N GLN A 232 -6.64 1.64 -11.91
CA GLN A 232 -7.31 1.87 -13.20
C GLN A 232 -6.68 3.05 -13.94
N ARG A 233 -6.39 4.15 -13.25
CA ARG A 233 -5.74 5.33 -13.82
C ARG A 233 -4.37 5.00 -14.43
N GLU A 234 -3.55 4.22 -13.73
CA GLU A 234 -2.25 3.79 -14.25
C GLU A 234 -2.39 2.79 -15.41
N HIS A 235 -3.34 1.85 -15.34
CA HIS A 235 -3.54 0.88 -16.42
C HIS A 235 -3.97 1.55 -17.73
N LEU A 236 -4.85 2.55 -17.67
CA LEU A 236 -5.23 3.35 -18.84
C LEU A 236 -4.03 4.15 -19.38
N ALA A 237 -3.14 4.66 -18.52
CA ALA A 237 -1.90 5.32 -18.96
C ALA A 237 -0.94 4.37 -19.70
N ILE A 238 -0.82 3.10 -19.25
CA ILE A 238 -0.09 2.04 -19.98
C ILE A 238 -0.76 1.76 -21.34
N ALA A 239 -2.09 1.65 -21.37
CA ALA A 239 -2.85 1.34 -22.57
C ALA A 239 -2.57 2.33 -23.72
N VAL A 240 -2.53 3.62 -23.39
CA VAL A 240 -2.30 4.71 -24.34
C VAL A 240 -0.82 5.02 -24.58
N GLY A 241 0.12 4.25 -24.00
CA GLY A 241 1.55 4.41 -24.23
C GLY A 241 2.24 5.56 -23.48
N GLN A 242 1.70 5.99 -22.33
CA GLN A 242 2.38 6.95 -21.45
C GLN A 242 3.44 6.29 -20.54
N VAL A 243 3.48 4.95 -20.49
CA VAL A 243 4.52 4.16 -19.80
C VAL A 243 5.36 3.43 -20.84
N GLN A 244 6.55 3.96 -21.12
CA GLN A 244 7.52 3.42 -22.09
C GLN A 244 8.85 4.18 -21.99
N LYS A 245 9.94 3.58 -22.50
CA LYS A 245 11.29 4.19 -22.57
C LYS A 245 11.27 5.63 -23.08
N SER A 246 10.58 5.91 -24.19
CA SER A 246 10.56 7.24 -24.82
C SER A 246 9.59 8.25 -24.19
N ALA A 247 9.02 7.97 -23.01
CA ALA A 247 8.03 8.85 -22.37
C ALA A 247 8.17 8.92 -20.85
N SER A 248 8.13 7.77 -20.17
CA SER A 248 8.19 7.63 -18.72
C SER A 248 8.36 6.14 -18.46
N ALA A 249 9.58 5.68 -18.20
CA ALA A 249 9.81 4.25 -17.99
C ALA A 249 9.18 3.79 -16.66
N TYR A 250 8.69 2.54 -16.64
CA TYR A 250 8.13 1.82 -15.49
C TYR A 250 6.77 2.34 -14.98
N VAL A 251 6.58 3.66 -14.93
CA VAL A 251 5.40 4.30 -14.34
C VAL A 251 5.11 5.64 -15.00
N SER A 252 3.83 6.02 -15.09
CA SER A 252 3.41 7.30 -15.67
C SER A 252 3.89 8.49 -14.83
N ARG A 253 4.25 9.59 -15.50
CA ARG A 253 4.68 10.85 -14.86
C ARG A 253 3.70 11.34 -13.80
N LYS A 254 2.39 11.13 -14.03
CA LYS A 254 1.34 11.52 -13.08
C LYS A 254 1.35 10.67 -11.82
N THR A 255 1.53 9.35 -11.94
CA THR A 255 1.69 8.47 -10.76
C THR A 255 2.98 8.76 -10.01
N LEU A 256 4.09 9.02 -10.70
CA LEU A 256 5.35 9.40 -10.07
C LEU A 256 5.17 10.69 -9.24
N GLY A 257 4.55 11.73 -9.80
CA GLY A 257 4.21 12.96 -9.07
C GLY A 257 3.30 12.71 -7.85
N GLU A 258 2.20 11.95 -8.03
CA GLU A 258 1.31 11.59 -6.92
C GLU A 258 2.03 10.84 -5.78
N TRP A 259 3.02 10.00 -6.11
CA TRP A 259 3.86 9.28 -5.15
C TRP A 259 4.87 10.19 -4.45
N ILE A 260 5.54 11.09 -5.17
CA ILE A 260 6.46 12.10 -4.59
C ILE A 260 5.70 12.99 -3.61
N ASP A 261 4.53 13.50 -4.00
CA ASP A 261 3.67 14.30 -3.14
C ASP A 261 3.20 13.52 -1.91
N GLN A 262 2.93 12.22 -2.04
CA GLN A 262 2.58 11.38 -0.90
C GLN A 262 3.77 11.17 0.05
N LYS A 263 5.00 11.01 -0.48
CA LYS A 263 6.22 10.96 0.35
C LYS A 263 6.45 12.26 1.09
N LYS A 264 6.29 13.41 0.42
CA LYS A 264 6.36 14.75 1.06
C LYS A 264 5.31 14.89 2.17
N ARG A 265 4.04 14.55 1.90
CA ARG A 265 2.97 14.57 2.92
C ARG A 265 3.25 13.64 4.11
N ASN A 266 3.84 12.46 3.88
CA ASN A 266 4.20 11.54 4.96
C ASN A 266 5.33 12.12 5.82
N LEU A 267 6.36 12.72 5.22
CA LEU A 267 7.44 13.37 5.96
C LEU A 267 6.92 14.54 6.81
N GLU A 268 6.10 15.42 6.21
CA GLU A 268 5.45 16.53 6.93
C GLU A 268 4.44 16.08 7.98
N PHE A 269 3.89 14.86 7.86
CA PHE A 269 3.14 14.22 8.93
C PHE A 269 4.09 13.78 10.07
N PHE A 270 5.14 13.01 9.79
CA PHE A 270 6.05 12.51 10.83
C PHE A 270 6.72 13.65 11.62
N LYS A 271 7.10 14.75 10.96
CA LYS A 271 7.65 15.95 11.61
C LYS A 271 6.74 16.60 12.66
N LYS A 272 5.42 16.37 12.59
CA LYS A 272 4.40 17.01 13.46
C LYS A 272 4.02 16.18 14.70
N PHE A 273 4.54 14.96 14.84
CA PHE A 273 4.24 14.10 15.97
C PHE A 273 5.50 13.63 16.69
N ASP A 274 5.38 13.43 17.99
CA ASP A 274 6.29 12.64 18.80
C ASP A 274 5.67 11.28 19.11
N LEU A 275 6.50 10.35 19.54
CA LEU A 275 6.11 9.20 20.34
C LEU A 275 6.37 9.55 21.80
N MET A 276 5.38 9.31 22.66
CA MET A 276 5.44 9.49 24.10
C MET A 276 5.22 8.14 24.79
N ASP A 277 5.99 7.81 25.82
CA ASP A 277 5.80 6.61 26.61
C ASP A 277 4.91 6.84 27.84
N GLU A 278 4.78 5.82 28.70
CA GLU A 278 3.97 5.85 29.92
C GLU A 278 4.58 6.74 31.04
N GLU A 279 5.88 7.04 30.96
CA GLU A 279 6.59 7.96 31.86
C GLU A 279 6.53 9.42 31.39
N GLY A 280 6.11 9.66 30.14
CA GLY A 280 6.01 10.98 29.52
C GLY A 280 7.25 11.38 28.72
N ASN A 281 8.25 10.51 28.57
CA ASN A 281 9.42 10.76 27.73
C ASN A 281 8.99 10.88 26.27
N ARG A 282 9.56 11.83 25.52
CA ARG A 282 9.19 12.10 24.12
C ARG A 282 10.34 11.87 23.16
N ILE A 283 10.04 11.23 22.03
CA ILE A 283 10.98 11.03 20.93
C ILE A 283 10.30 11.40 19.60
N ALA A 284 10.95 12.24 18.80
CA ALA A 284 10.47 12.64 17.49
C ALA A 284 10.15 11.44 16.57
N LEU A 285 8.92 11.37 16.06
CA LEU A 285 8.46 10.25 15.22
C LEU A 285 9.27 10.15 13.93
N ASP A 286 9.65 11.30 13.34
CA ASP A 286 10.49 11.33 12.15
C ASP A 286 11.87 10.70 12.38
N SER A 287 12.54 10.95 13.52
CA SER A 287 13.81 10.32 13.88
C SER A 287 13.69 8.78 13.95
N MET A 288 12.64 8.29 14.59
CA MET A 288 12.36 6.85 14.68
C MET A 288 12.07 6.20 13.32
N VAL A 289 11.39 6.91 12.40
CA VAL A 289 11.19 6.45 11.02
C VAL A 289 12.52 6.35 10.27
N HIS A 290 13.42 7.33 10.39
CA HIS A 290 14.74 7.33 9.73
C HIS A 290 15.69 6.25 10.25
N ARG A 291 15.55 5.82 11.52
CA ARG A 291 16.29 4.70 12.13
C ARG A 291 15.71 3.31 11.80
N SER A 292 14.60 3.25 11.07
CA SER A 292 13.91 1.99 10.73
C SER A 292 14.17 1.54 9.29
N VAL A 293 13.73 0.33 8.93
CA VAL A 293 13.73 -0.20 7.55
C VAL A 293 12.80 0.56 6.57
N ALA A 294 12.14 1.63 7.01
CA ALA A 294 11.52 2.62 6.13
C ALA A 294 12.58 3.50 5.42
N ASN A 295 13.77 3.62 6.01
CA ASN A 295 14.95 4.22 5.38
C ASN A 295 15.51 3.26 4.30
N PRO A 296 15.58 3.70 3.02
CA PRO A 296 16.09 2.87 1.93
C PRO A 296 17.50 2.30 2.18
N ALA A 297 18.41 3.10 2.76
CA ALA A 297 19.78 2.67 3.02
C ALA A 297 19.85 1.52 4.04
N ILE A 298 19.12 1.63 5.17
CA ILE A 298 19.02 0.56 6.18
C ILE A 298 18.43 -0.70 5.56
N ARG A 299 17.36 -0.55 4.76
CA ARG A 299 16.71 -1.68 4.06
C ARG A 299 17.64 -2.35 3.05
N ARG A 300 18.49 -1.60 2.35
CA ARG A 300 19.51 -2.12 1.43
C ARG A 300 20.61 -2.86 2.19
N CYS A 301 21.20 -2.26 3.22
CA CYS A 301 22.21 -2.92 4.06
C CYS A 301 21.69 -4.24 4.65
N GLU A 302 20.46 -4.25 5.18
CA GLU A 302 19.84 -5.46 5.71
C GLU A 302 19.59 -6.52 4.61
N LEU A 303 19.30 -6.15 3.36
CA LEU A 303 19.22 -7.11 2.25
C LEU A 303 20.60 -7.69 1.91
N MET A 304 21.63 -6.84 1.85
CA MET A 304 23.02 -7.25 1.55
C MET A 304 23.56 -8.22 2.61
N VAL A 305 23.38 -7.93 3.91
CA VAL A 305 23.77 -8.82 5.02
C VAL A 305 23.15 -10.21 4.88
N ARG A 306 21.87 -10.29 4.50
CA ARG A 306 21.17 -11.56 4.35
C ARG A 306 21.59 -12.36 3.11
N MET A 307 21.89 -11.66 2.02
CA MET A 307 22.41 -12.29 0.80
C MET A 307 23.83 -12.80 1.02
N ARG A 308 24.68 -12.00 1.67
CA ARG A 308 26.03 -12.41 2.02
C ARG A 308 26.03 -13.63 2.94
N GLY A 309 25.23 -13.63 4.01
CA GLY A 309 25.13 -14.80 4.89
C GLY A 309 24.54 -16.06 4.22
N PHE A 310 23.71 -15.92 3.17
CA PHE A 310 23.29 -17.08 2.36
C PHE A 310 24.40 -17.59 1.44
N GLU A 311 25.20 -16.69 0.87
CA GLU A 311 26.38 -17.05 0.07
C GLU A 311 27.46 -17.70 0.93
N ASP A 312 27.71 -17.21 2.15
CA ASP A 312 28.66 -17.81 3.09
C ASP A 312 28.24 -19.24 3.49
N ILE A 313 26.95 -19.46 3.80
CA ILE A 313 26.39 -20.81 4.02
C ILE A 313 26.56 -21.71 2.78
N ALA A 314 26.29 -21.18 1.58
CA ALA A 314 26.39 -21.95 0.35
C ALA A 314 27.84 -22.37 0.07
N ASN A 315 28.80 -21.47 0.28
CA ASN A 315 30.23 -21.75 0.13
C ASN A 315 30.72 -22.79 1.15
N GLU A 316 30.34 -22.64 2.44
CA GLU A 316 30.66 -23.59 3.51
C GLU A 316 30.11 -25.00 3.21
N GLN A 317 28.92 -25.09 2.63
CA GLN A 317 28.24 -26.35 2.29
C GLN A 317 28.56 -26.87 0.88
N GLY A 318 29.46 -26.23 0.12
CA GLY A 318 29.84 -26.65 -1.24
C GLY A 318 28.69 -26.61 -2.26
N LEU A 319 27.71 -25.73 -2.06
CA LEU A 319 26.51 -25.63 -2.90
C LEU A 319 26.77 -24.84 -4.18
N ALA A 320 26.06 -25.20 -5.25
CA ALA A 320 26.06 -24.45 -6.49
C ALA A 320 25.12 -23.23 -6.39
N GLY A 321 25.61 -22.06 -6.80
CA GLY A 321 24.83 -20.85 -6.96
C GLY A 321 24.43 -20.62 -8.42
N GLU A 322 23.17 -20.31 -8.68
CA GLU A 322 22.65 -20.03 -10.02
C GLU A 322 21.79 -18.76 -10.03
N PHE A 323 21.98 -17.92 -11.06
CA PHE A 323 21.18 -16.75 -11.31
C PHE A 323 20.20 -16.98 -12.48
N TYR A 324 18.91 -16.84 -12.21
CA TYR A 324 17.84 -17.06 -13.17
C TYR A 324 17.10 -15.76 -13.47
N THR A 325 16.80 -15.52 -14.74
CA THR A 325 15.88 -14.47 -15.20
C THR A 325 14.67 -15.12 -15.86
N ILE A 326 13.47 -14.80 -15.35
CA ILE A 326 12.18 -15.30 -15.85
C ILE A 326 11.31 -14.10 -16.25
N THR A 327 10.89 -14.05 -17.51
CA THR A 327 10.05 -12.98 -18.07
C THR A 327 8.67 -13.50 -18.50
N ALA A 328 7.83 -12.61 -19.03
CA ALA A 328 6.46 -12.93 -19.42
C ALA A 328 6.29 -12.99 -20.95
N PRO A 329 5.28 -13.74 -21.45
CA PRO A 329 4.87 -13.71 -22.85
C PRO A 329 4.57 -12.32 -23.43
N SER A 330 4.68 -12.19 -24.77
CA SER A 330 4.51 -10.92 -25.47
C SER A 330 3.17 -10.23 -25.16
N ARG A 331 2.10 -11.02 -24.98
CA ARG A 331 0.76 -10.52 -24.62
C ARG A 331 0.69 -9.75 -23.28
N PHE A 332 1.66 -9.90 -22.37
CA PHE A 332 1.76 -9.10 -21.16
C PHE A 332 2.42 -7.73 -21.39
N HIS A 333 3.28 -7.61 -22.41
CA HIS A 333 4.06 -6.39 -22.67
C HIS A 333 3.26 -5.37 -23.48
N ALA A 334 3.25 -4.13 -23.04
CA ALA A 334 2.42 -3.09 -23.64
C ALA A 334 3.06 -2.49 -24.91
N VAL A 335 4.38 -2.29 -24.91
CA VAL A 335 5.16 -1.63 -25.96
C VAL A 335 6.49 -2.36 -26.20
N HIS A 336 7.07 -2.20 -27.38
CA HIS A 336 8.43 -2.66 -27.66
C HIS A 336 9.48 -1.66 -27.15
N SER A 337 10.68 -2.15 -26.79
CA SER A 337 11.81 -1.32 -26.31
C SER A 337 12.31 -0.30 -27.33
N LYS A 338 12.19 -0.62 -28.63
CA LYS A 338 12.48 0.27 -29.76
C LYS A 338 11.33 1.25 -30.07
N GLY A 339 10.27 1.25 -29.27
CA GLY A 339 9.03 2.00 -29.50
C GLY A 339 8.03 1.24 -30.36
N GLY A 340 6.77 1.70 -30.32
CA GLY A 340 5.64 1.02 -30.96
C GLY A 340 4.90 0.07 -30.02
N PHE A 341 3.64 -0.21 -30.33
CA PHE A 341 2.76 -1.06 -29.52
C PHE A 341 2.92 -2.54 -29.89
N VAL A 342 2.95 -3.41 -28.88
CA VAL A 342 2.89 -4.86 -29.09
C VAL A 342 1.46 -5.23 -29.53
N SER A 343 1.31 -5.91 -30.67
CA SER A 343 0.00 -6.27 -31.22
C SER A 343 -0.70 -7.38 -30.42
N GLN A 344 0.09 -8.30 -29.87
CA GLN A 344 -0.34 -9.40 -29.00
C GLN A 344 -0.88 -8.91 -27.65
N TRP A 345 -0.64 -7.65 -27.25
CA TRP A 345 -1.00 -7.17 -25.92
C TRP A 345 -2.50 -7.26 -25.66
N ASN A 346 -2.87 -8.08 -24.67
CA ASN A 346 -4.26 -8.39 -24.36
C ASN A 346 -4.82 -7.56 -23.18
N GLY A 347 -4.21 -6.40 -22.89
CA GLY A 347 -4.68 -5.49 -21.84
C GLY A 347 -4.43 -6.04 -20.42
N LEU A 348 -3.35 -6.81 -20.23
CA LEU A 348 -2.93 -7.26 -18.90
C LEU A 348 -2.11 -6.18 -18.19
N SER A 349 -2.36 -6.04 -16.89
CA SER A 349 -1.64 -5.08 -16.05
C SER A 349 -0.38 -5.70 -15.43
N PRO A 350 0.59 -4.89 -14.96
CA PRO A 350 1.74 -5.36 -14.18
C PRO A 350 1.38 -6.26 -12.99
N ARG A 351 0.22 -6.02 -12.35
CA ARG A 351 -0.29 -6.88 -11.27
C ARG A 351 -0.76 -8.26 -11.78
N ASP A 352 -1.24 -8.34 -13.01
CA ASP A 352 -1.62 -9.60 -13.64
C ASP A 352 -0.38 -10.39 -14.11
N THR A 353 0.63 -9.71 -14.66
CA THR A 353 1.94 -10.31 -14.95
C THR A 353 2.61 -10.85 -13.69
N GLN A 354 2.61 -10.09 -12.59
CA GLN A 354 3.14 -10.57 -11.31
C GLN A 354 2.40 -11.81 -10.80
N ARG A 355 1.09 -11.90 -11.03
CA ARG A 355 0.27 -13.07 -10.66
C ARG A 355 0.64 -14.29 -11.52
N TYR A 356 0.86 -14.08 -12.82
CA TYR A 356 1.34 -15.10 -13.73
C TYR A 356 2.71 -15.65 -13.30
N LEU A 357 3.69 -14.79 -13.01
CA LEU A 357 5.02 -15.23 -12.56
C LEU A 357 4.98 -15.91 -11.19
N CYS A 358 4.11 -15.46 -10.26
CA CYS A 358 3.82 -16.20 -9.03
C CYS A 358 3.30 -17.62 -9.31
N ASN A 359 2.44 -17.81 -10.32
CA ASN A 359 1.89 -19.11 -10.68
C ASN A 359 2.93 -20.01 -11.38
N VAL A 360 3.80 -19.45 -12.23
CA VAL A 360 4.97 -20.15 -12.80
C VAL A 360 5.86 -20.69 -11.68
N TRP A 361 6.25 -19.83 -10.74
CA TRP A 361 7.06 -20.24 -9.58
C TRP A 361 6.34 -21.23 -8.66
N ALA A 362 5.02 -21.09 -8.45
CA ALA A 362 4.25 -22.04 -7.65
C ALA A 362 4.28 -23.46 -8.25
N LYS A 363 4.16 -23.57 -9.58
CA LYS A 363 4.27 -24.85 -10.32
C LYS A 363 5.70 -25.41 -10.26
N ALA A 364 6.71 -24.59 -10.56
CA ALA A 364 8.11 -24.99 -10.52
C ALA A 364 8.56 -25.44 -9.14
N ARG A 365 8.26 -24.67 -8.09
CA ARG A 365 8.55 -25.05 -6.69
C ARG A 365 7.88 -26.36 -6.28
N ALA A 366 6.66 -26.62 -6.77
CA ALA A 366 5.98 -27.89 -6.52
C ALA A 366 6.62 -29.07 -7.28
N ALA A 367 7.18 -28.85 -8.46
CA ALA A 367 7.95 -29.85 -9.20
C ALA A 367 9.31 -30.13 -8.56
N ILE A 368 10.08 -29.09 -8.21
CA ILE A 368 11.33 -29.16 -7.43
C ILE A 368 11.11 -29.98 -6.15
N SER A 369 10.06 -29.67 -5.39
CA SER A 369 9.71 -30.41 -4.16
C SER A 369 9.29 -31.86 -4.38
N ARG A 370 8.72 -32.23 -5.55
CA ARG A 370 8.39 -33.62 -5.89
C ARG A 370 9.63 -34.42 -6.33
N ALA A 371 10.65 -33.74 -6.85
CA ALA A 371 11.94 -34.33 -7.17
C ALA A 371 12.83 -34.55 -5.92
N GLY A 372 12.37 -34.19 -4.72
CA GLY A 372 13.17 -34.24 -3.49
C GLY A 372 14.22 -33.13 -3.36
N ILE A 373 14.22 -32.17 -4.30
CA ILE A 373 15.22 -31.11 -4.37
C ILE A 373 14.84 -29.97 -3.42
N HIS A 374 15.84 -29.41 -2.73
CA HIS A 374 15.68 -28.29 -1.82
C HIS A 374 16.58 -27.11 -2.23
N VAL A 375 15.97 -25.92 -2.31
CA VAL A 375 16.66 -24.68 -2.72
C VAL A 375 16.36 -23.53 -1.76
N PHE A 376 17.34 -22.68 -1.51
CA PHE A 376 17.18 -21.40 -0.80
C PHE A 376 17.81 -20.27 -1.59
N GLY A 377 17.56 -19.01 -1.22
CA GLY A 377 18.05 -17.86 -1.97
C GLY A 377 17.12 -16.65 -1.95
N PHE A 378 17.10 -15.90 -3.04
CA PHE A 378 16.34 -14.65 -3.17
C PHE A 378 15.65 -14.52 -4.52
N ARG A 379 14.52 -13.83 -4.51
CA ARG A 379 13.82 -13.35 -5.70
C ARG A 379 13.63 -11.84 -5.63
N VAL A 380 14.10 -11.14 -6.66
CA VAL A 380 13.83 -9.74 -6.96
C VAL A 380 12.77 -9.64 -8.06
N VAL A 381 11.97 -8.58 -8.03
CA VAL A 381 11.03 -8.24 -9.11
C VAL A 381 11.31 -6.81 -9.53
N GLU A 382 11.66 -6.64 -10.80
CA GLU A 382 12.05 -5.38 -11.42
C GLU A 382 11.06 -5.05 -12.55
N PRO A 383 10.67 -3.78 -12.77
CA PRO A 383 9.91 -3.40 -13.95
C PRO A 383 10.82 -3.28 -15.17
N HIS A 384 10.40 -3.89 -16.27
CA HIS A 384 10.83 -3.53 -17.62
C HIS A 384 10.21 -2.18 -18.04
N HIS A 385 10.70 -1.50 -19.07
CA HIS A 385 10.42 -0.11 -19.44
C HIS A 385 8.93 0.23 -19.62
N ASP A 386 8.09 -0.76 -19.95
CA ASP A 386 6.65 -0.66 -20.13
C ASP A 386 5.85 -0.89 -18.84
N GLY A 387 6.54 -1.11 -17.72
CA GLY A 387 6.01 -1.46 -16.41
C GLY A 387 5.82 -2.95 -16.21
N THR A 388 6.17 -3.82 -17.16
CA THR A 388 5.98 -5.28 -17.03
C THR A 388 7.00 -5.89 -16.07
N PRO A 389 6.59 -6.58 -14.99
CA PRO A 389 7.52 -7.19 -14.04
C PRO A 389 8.30 -8.36 -14.65
N HIS A 390 9.61 -8.38 -14.43
CA HIS A 390 10.50 -9.52 -14.60
C HIS A 390 10.90 -10.08 -13.23
N TRP A 391 11.24 -11.37 -13.17
CA TRP A 391 11.76 -12.02 -11.96
C TRP A 391 13.24 -12.35 -12.14
N HIS A 392 14.05 -11.92 -11.19
CA HIS A 392 15.46 -12.29 -11.07
C HIS A 392 15.65 -13.10 -9.79
N MET A 393 16.28 -14.26 -9.88
CA MET A 393 16.37 -15.22 -8.78
C MET A 393 17.80 -15.71 -8.61
N LEU A 394 18.36 -15.51 -7.42
CA LEU A 394 19.60 -16.16 -7.00
C LEU A 394 19.20 -17.36 -6.15
N LEU A 395 19.53 -18.57 -6.57
CA LEU A 395 19.23 -19.81 -5.83
C LEU A 395 20.51 -20.60 -5.54
N PHE A 396 20.55 -21.23 -4.38
CA PHE A 396 21.58 -22.17 -3.95
C PHE A 396 20.97 -23.57 -3.80
N MET A 397 21.69 -24.59 -4.29
CA MET A 397 21.26 -26.00 -4.36
C MET A 397 22.46 -26.95 -4.37
N GLN A 398 22.22 -28.25 -4.22
CA GLN A 398 23.31 -29.23 -4.36
C GLN A 398 23.87 -29.22 -5.79
N PRO A 399 25.19 -29.39 -6.01
CA PRO A 399 25.77 -29.37 -7.35
C PRO A 399 25.18 -30.39 -8.33
N HIS A 400 24.70 -31.54 -7.83
CA HIS A 400 24.06 -32.57 -8.65
C HIS A 400 22.60 -32.24 -9.04
N ASP A 401 21.94 -31.31 -8.34
CA ASP A 401 20.55 -30.91 -8.61
C ASP A 401 20.43 -29.83 -9.70
N VAL A 402 21.54 -29.19 -10.06
CA VAL A 402 21.57 -27.98 -10.92
C VAL A 402 20.80 -28.16 -12.22
N GLU A 403 21.09 -29.21 -13.01
CA GLU A 403 20.42 -29.42 -14.30
C GLU A 403 18.93 -29.74 -14.12
N ALA A 404 18.55 -30.49 -13.08
CA ALA A 404 17.14 -30.78 -12.78
C ALA A 404 16.36 -29.51 -12.40
N VAL A 405 16.97 -28.59 -11.62
CA VAL A 405 16.36 -27.30 -11.30
C VAL A 405 16.24 -26.41 -12.54
N ARG A 406 17.28 -26.35 -13.39
CA ARG A 406 17.24 -25.64 -14.67
C ARG A 406 16.12 -26.13 -15.56
N ASP A 407 16.00 -27.44 -15.75
CA ASP A 407 14.97 -28.05 -16.61
C ASP A 407 13.55 -27.75 -16.11
N ILE A 408 13.31 -27.91 -14.80
CA ILE A 408 12.01 -27.62 -14.19
C ILE A 408 11.64 -26.13 -14.35
N LEU A 409 12.58 -25.21 -14.11
CA LEU A 409 12.36 -23.77 -14.26
C LEU A 409 12.16 -23.38 -15.73
N CYS A 410 13.00 -23.90 -16.62
CA CYS A 410 12.94 -23.71 -18.07
C CYS A 410 11.57 -24.13 -18.63
N TYR A 411 11.13 -25.34 -18.31
CA TYR A 411 9.84 -25.89 -18.71
C TYR A 411 8.68 -24.98 -18.28
N HIS A 412 8.61 -24.64 -17.00
CA HIS A 412 7.50 -23.82 -16.49
C HIS A 412 7.54 -22.35 -16.95
N ALA A 413 8.71 -21.80 -17.29
CA ALA A 413 8.85 -20.46 -17.86
C ALA A 413 8.46 -20.39 -19.35
N ARG A 414 8.72 -21.47 -20.11
CA ARG A 414 8.56 -21.52 -21.58
C ARG A 414 7.26 -22.17 -22.07
N ILE A 415 6.57 -22.97 -21.26
CA ILE A 415 5.35 -23.69 -21.67
C ILE A 415 4.19 -22.78 -22.11
N ALA A 416 4.04 -21.60 -21.49
CA ALA A 416 2.97 -20.67 -21.84
C ALA A 416 3.37 -19.82 -23.05
N ASP A 417 2.52 -19.78 -24.08
CA ASP A 417 2.75 -19.01 -25.30
C ASP A 417 4.09 -19.41 -25.95
N SER A 418 4.33 -20.73 -26.01
CA SER A 418 5.58 -21.36 -26.46
C SER A 418 5.83 -21.20 -27.96
N GLU A 419 4.77 -21.01 -28.73
CA GLU A 419 4.78 -20.69 -30.15
C GLU A 419 5.47 -19.36 -30.47
N GLU A 420 5.60 -18.45 -29.50
CA GLU A 420 6.42 -17.23 -29.61
C GLU A 420 7.94 -17.52 -29.65
N LEU A 421 8.38 -18.70 -29.20
CA LEU A 421 9.78 -18.99 -28.83
C LEU A 421 10.61 -19.64 -29.96
N GLN A 422 10.38 -19.22 -31.21
CA GLN A 422 10.98 -19.83 -32.41
C GLN A 422 12.46 -19.49 -32.66
N THR A 423 13.13 -18.74 -31.77
CA THR A 423 14.52 -18.32 -31.95
C THR A 423 15.33 -18.45 -30.65
N PRO A 424 16.67 -18.65 -30.73
CA PRO A 424 17.54 -18.64 -29.54
C PRO A 424 17.39 -17.36 -28.70
N ASN A 425 17.19 -16.22 -29.36
CA ASN A 425 16.98 -14.93 -28.70
C ASN A 425 15.65 -14.90 -27.94
N ALA A 426 14.55 -15.43 -28.50
CA ALA A 426 13.26 -15.51 -27.82
C ALA A 426 13.30 -16.49 -26.63
N LEU A 427 13.94 -17.65 -26.81
CA LEU A 427 14.16 -18.65 -25.75
C LEU A 427 14.96 -18.06 -24.58
N LYS A 428 16.07 -17.35 -24.88
CA LYS A 428 16.89 -16.65 -23.89
C LYS A 428 16.14 -15.50 -23.22
N ALA A 429 15.38 -14.71 -23.97
CA ALA A 429 14.58 -13.61 -23.44
C ALA A 429 13.48 -14.09 -22.48
N ARG A 430 12.88 -15.27 -22.72
CA ARG A 430 11.88 -15.85 -21.81
C ARG A 430 12.50 -16.42 -20.53
N PHE A 431 13.61 -17.15 -20.68
CA PHE A 431 14.31 -17.81 -19.59
C PHE A 431 15.82 -17.82 -19.87
N HIS A 432 16.58 -17.21 -18.97
CA HIS A 432 18.05 -17.19 -19.00
C HIS A 432 18.60 -17.66 -17.65
N VAL A 433 19.59 -18.54 -17.71
CA VAL A 433 20.41 -18.97 -16.57
C VAL A 433 21.82 -18.43 -16.74
N GLU A 434 22.42 -17.98 -15.65
CA GLU A 434 23.84 -17.66 -15.51
C GLU A 434 24.38 -18.33 -14.24
N PRO A 435 25.27 -19.33 -14.35
CA PRO A 435 25.90 -19.95 -13.18
C PRO A 435 26.79 -18.92 -12.48
N ILE A 436 26.80 -18.91 -11.14
CA ILE A 436 27.68 -18.03 -10.39
C ILE A 436 29.12 -18.55 -10.50
N ASP A 437 30.00 -17.70 -11.02
CA ASP A 437 31.42 -17.98 -11.16
C ASP A 437 32.22 -17.16 -10.13
N PRO A 438 32.77 -17.80 -9.08
CA PRO A 438 33.52 -17.11 -8.03
C PRO A 438 34.73 -16.31 -8.54
N ALA A 439 35.29 -16.65 -9.71
CA ALA A 439 36.39 -15.90 -10.33
C ALA A 439 35.93 -14.60 -11.01
N LYS A 440 34.64 -14.46 -11.33
CA LYS A 440 34.04 -13.25 -11.93
C LYS A 440 33.35 -12.36 -10.91
N GLY A 441 32.88 -12.93 -9.80
CA GLY A 441 32.30 -12.15 -8.70
C GLY A 441 31.54 -13.01 -7.69
N SER A 442 31.24 -12.41 -6.54
CA SER A 442 30.39 -13.02 -5.51
C SER A 442 28.95 -13.21 -5.98
N ALA A 443 28.27 -14.23 -5.47
CA ALA A 443 26.83 -14.45 -5.70
C ALA A 443 26.00 -13.21 -5.29
N THR A 444 26.40 -12.57 -4.19
CA THR A 444 25.85 -11.28 -3.73
C THR A 444 26.06 -10.16 -4.77
N GLY A 445 27.19 -10.15 -5.50
CA GLY A 445 27.49 -9.18 -6.55
C GLY A 445 26.49 -9.22 -7.72
N TYR A 446 26.15 -10.41 -8.21
CA TYR A 446 25.18 -10.61 -9.29
C TYR A 446 23.80 -10.00 -8.96
N ILE A 447 23.32 -10.19 -7.73
CA ILE A 447 22.03 -9.67 -7.28
C ILE A 447 22.10 -8.21 -6.77
N ALA A 448 23.27 -7.70 -6.39
CA ALA A 448 23.43 -6.35 -5.84
C ALA A 448 22.99 -5.24 -6.82
N LYS A 449 23.32 -5.36 -8.13
CA LYS A 449 22.88 -4.43 -9.19
C LYS A 449 21.36 -4.22 -9.12
N TYR A 450 20.60 -5.32 -9.01
CA TYR A 450 19.15 -5.30 -8.93
C TYR A 450 18.64 -4.66 -7.63
N ILE A 451 19.31 -4.84 -6.49
CA ILE A 451 18.90 -4.20 -5.23
C ILE A 451 19.07 -2.69 -5.30
N SER A 452 20.24 -2.20 -5.70
CA SER A 452 20.53 -0.77 -5.77
C SER A 452 19.58 -0.05 -6.73
N LYS A 453 19.37 -0.62 -7.95
CA LYS A 453 18.37 -0.13 -8.92
C LYS A 453 16.95 -0.02 -8.35
N ASN A 454 16.56 -0.96 -7.47
CA ASN A 454 15.18 -1.10 -7.00
C ASN A 454 14.89 -0.42 -5.64
N ILE A 455 15.87 0.17 -4.97
CA ILE A 455 15.71 0.77 -3.62
C ILE A 455 16.05 2.25 -3.55
N ASP A 456 17.30 2.63 -3.86
CA ASP A 456 17.83 3.98 -3.59
C ASP A 456 18.78 4.52 -4.67
N GLY A 457 19.21 3.70 -5.64
CA GLY A 457 20.22 4.08 -6.63
C GLY A 457 21.62 4.26 -6.01
N PHE A 458 21.88 3.68 -4.84
CA PHE A 458 23.14 3.89 -4.12
C PHE A 458 24.35 3.34 -4.88
N ALA A 459 25.45 4.10 -4.86
CA ALA A 459 26.70 3.84 -5.59
C ALA A 459 26.55 3.77 -7.12
N LEU A 460 25.48 4.35 -7.67
CA LEU A 460 25.19 4.44 -9.11
C LEU A 460 25.12 5.90 -9.58
N ASP A 461 25.74 6.84 -8.85
CA ASP A 461 25.78 8.26 -9.23
C ASP A 461 26.66 8.44 -10.49
N GLY A 462 26.02 8.85 -11.59
CA GLY A 462 26.65 9.03 -12.91
C GLY A 462 26.41 7.88 -13.87
N GLU A 463 25.98 6.72 -13.39
CA GLU A 463 25.62 5.58 -14.25
C GLU A 463 24.23 5.76 -14.91
N GLN A 464 24.14 5.29 -16.15
CA GLN A 464 22.91 5.25 -16.94
C GLN A 464 22.39 3.82 -17.02
N ASP A 465 21.07 3.68 -17.04
CA ASP A 465 20.44 2.39 -17.27
C ASP A 465 20.57 1.95 -18.74
N GLU A 466 21.04 0.73 -18.99
CA GLU A 466 21.14 0.17 -20.36
C GLU A 466 19.77 0.08 -21.06
N GLU A 467 18.70 -0.16 -20.31
CA GLU A 467 17.35 -0.36 -20.83
C GLU A 467 16.64 0.98 -21.08
N THR A 468 16.81 2.00 -20.22
CA THR A 468 16.11 3.30 -20.36
C THR A 468 16.99 4.46 -20.85
N GLY A 469 18.29 4.45 -20.55
CA GLY A 469 19.21 5.57 -20.78
C GLY A 469 19.10 6.70 -19.75
N GLU A 470 18.25 6.56 -18.73
CA GLU A 470 18.08 7.55 -17.65
C GLU A 470 19.04 7.27 -16.48
N ASN A 471 19.26 8.27 -15.62
CA ASN A 471 20.14 8.16 -14.45
C ASN A 471 19.55 7.22 -13.39
N LEU A 472 20.35 6.28 -12.89
CA LEU A 472 19.89 5.19 -12.02
C LEU A 472 19.28 5.65 -10.68
N ARG A 473 19.63 6.84 -10.17
CA ARG A 473 19.07 7.41 -8.94
C ARG A 473 17.65 7.94 -9.10
N ASP A 474 17.32 8.50 -10.27
CA ASP A 474 15.95 8.88 -10.58
C ASP A 474 15.09 7.67 -10.96
N MET A 475 15.69 6.64 -11.58
CA MET A 475 15.00 5.35 -11.81
C MET A 475 14.51 4.71 -10.52
N ALA A 476 15.30 4.71 -9.44
CA ALA A 476 14.90 4.11 -8.16
C ALA A 476 13.59 4.70 -7.59
N LYS A 477 13.29 5.99 -7.87
CA LYS A 477 12.01 6.64 -7.52
C LYS A 477 10.86 6.09 -8.36
N SER A 478 11.06 5.99 -9.68
CA SER A 478 10.08 5.42 -10.63
C SER A 478 9.76 3.96 -10.32
N VAL A 479 10.78 3.14 -10.04
CA VAL A 479 10.64 1.74 -9.61
C VAL A 479 9.87 1.65 -8.28
N SER A 480 10.22 2.48 -7.29
CA SER A 480 9.51 2.53 -5.99
C SER A 480 8.06 2.98 -6.12
N ALA A 481 7.77 3.91 -7.03
CA ALA A 481 6.42 4.38 -7.34
C ALA A 481 5.60 3.28 -8.04
N TRP A 482 6.19 2.60 -9.03
CA TRP A 482 5.60 1.43 -9.70
C TRP A 482 5.25 0.31 -8.71
N ALA A 483 6.22 -0.13 -7.90
CA ALA A 483 6.02 -1.21 -6.94
C ALA A 483 4.94 -0.86 -5.90
N SER A 484 4.90 0.40 -5.47
CA SER A 484 3.85 0.92 -4.58
C SER A 484 2.46 0.96 -5.25
N ARG A 485 2.38 1.45 -6.49
CA ARG A 485 1.12 1.56 -7.26
C ARG A 485 0.50 0.19 -7.51
N TRP A 486 1.29 -0.75 -8.02
CA TRP A 486 0.84 -2.11 -8.35
C TRP A 486 0.80 -3.07 -7.16
N ARG A 487 1.37 -2.65 -6.02
CA ARG A 487 1.49 -3.42 -4.75
C ARG A 487 2.32 -4.70 -4.93
N ILE A 488 3.43 -4.57 -5.64
CA ILE A 488 4.36 -5.66 -5.95
C ILE A 488 5.43 -5.72 -4.85
N ARG A 489 5.55 -6.87 -4.19
CA ARG A 489 6.66 -7.16 -3.27
C ARG A 489 7.91 -7.48 -4.11
N GLN A 490 8.78 -6.49 -4.29
CA GLN A 490 10.03 -6.62 -5.04
C GLN A 490 10.92 -7.75 -4.49
N PHE A 491 11.29 -7.68 -3.21
CA PHE A 491 12.25 -8.60 -2.59
C PHE A 491 11.58 -9.70 -1.76
N GLN A 492 11.92 -10.96 -2.05
CA GLN A 492 11.44 -12.15 -1.35
C GLN A 492 12.62 -13.10 -1.08
N GLN A 493 12.82 -13.47 0.17
CA GLN A 493 13.72 -14.55 0.57
C GLN A 493 13.04 -15.90 0.31
N ILE A 494 13.80 -16.90 -0.13
CA ILE A 494 13.38 -18.29 -0.37
C ILE A 494 14.20 -19.14 0.61
N GLY A 495 13.52 -19.95 1.43
CA GLY A 495 14.16 -20.60 2.58
C GLY A 495 14.66 -19.61 3.65
N GLY A 496 15.55 -20.09 4.50
CA GLY A 496 16.26 -19.39 5.56
C GLY A 496 15.43 -18.93 6.75
N ALA A 497 16.15 -18.41 7.75
CA ALA A 497 15.57 -18.01 9.03
C ALA A 497 14.70 -16.74 8.92
N PRO A 498 13.74 -16.51 9.86
CA PRO A 498 12.78 -15.42 9.74
C PRO A 498 13.37 -14.05 10.11
N VAL A 499 13.47 -13.16 9.10
CA VAL A 499 13.94 -11.76 9.25
C VAL A 499 13.24 -10.99 10.38
N THR A 500 11.96 -11.27 10.66
CA THR A 500 11.25 -10.60 11.75
C THR A 500 11.72 -11.07 13.12
N VAL A 501 12.10 -12.34 13.29
CA VAL A 501 12.68 -12.86 14.55
C VAL A 501 14.06 -12.26 14.77
N TRP A 502 14.90 -12.21 13.74
CA TRP A 502 16.18 -11.48 13.75
C TRP A 502 16.04 -10.04 14.26
N ARG A 503 15.10 -9.27 13.71
CA ARG A 503 14.82 -7.88 14.14
C ARG A 503 14.31 -7.77 15.57
N GLU A 504 13.69 -8.83 16.09
CA GLU A 504 13.09 -8.84 17.43
C GLU A 504 14.13 -9.21 18.49
N LEU A 505 15.00 -10.18 18.20
CA LEU A 505 16.18 -10.54 19.00
C LEU A 505 17.07 -9.31 19.25
N ARG A 506 17.41 -8.57 18.18
CA ARG A 506 18.22 -7.33 18.23
C ARG A 506 17.60 -6.16 19.00
N ARG A 507 16.46 -6.36 19.67
CA ARG A 507 15.88 -5.40 20.64
C ARG A 507 16.32 -5.67 22.07
N LEU A 508 16.85 -6.86 22.34
CA LEU A 508 17.31 -7.30 23.65
C LEU A 508 18.72 -6.76 23.97
N GLY A 509 19.54 -6.51 22.94
CA GLY A 509 20.92 -6.03 23.09
C GLY A 509 21.75 -7.01 23.90
N ASP A 510 22.53 -6.50 24.86
CA ASP A 510 23.45 -7.28 25.72
C ASP A 510 22.74 -8.21 26.74
N GLN A 511 21.41 -8.38 26.66
CA GLN A 511 20.69 -9.33 27.51
C GLN A 511 21.06 -10.77 27.18
N ARG A 512 21.31 -11.57 28.22
CA ARG A 512 21.58 -13.00 28.09
C ARG A 512 20.31 -13.81 28.31
N LEU A 513 20.04 -14.78 27.43
CA LEU A 513 18.91 -15.69 27.55
C LEU A 513 19.26 -16.90 28.41
N THR A 514 18.24 -17.50 29.04
CA THR A 514 18.40 -18.62 29.98
C THR A 514 18.72 -19.95 29.28
N ASP A 515 18.11 -20.23 28.13
CA ASP A 515 18.47 -21.37 27.27
C ASP A 515 19.60 -20.98 26.30
N SER A 516 20.66 -21.79 26.28
CA SER A 516 21.87 -21.55 25.51
C SER A 516 21.69 -21.60 23.99
N ARG A 517 20.67 -22.29 23.47
CA ARG A 517 20.36 -22.32 22.03
C ARG A 517 19.67 -21.02 21.62
N MET A 518 18.74 -20.52 22.44
CA MET A 518 18.15 -19.20 22.22
C MET A 518 19.21 -18.08 22.37
N ASP A 519 20.08 -18.19 23.37
CA ASP A 519 21.18 -17.24 23.64
C ASP A 519 22.17 -17.17 22.45
N ALA A 520 22.54 -18.32 21.89
CA ALA A 520 23.38 -18.38 20.68
C ALA A 520 22.71 -17.72 19.46
N VAL A 521 21.41 -17.96 19.25
CA VAL A 521 20.63 -17.34 18.16
C VAL A 521 20.53 -15.82 18.35
N LEU A 522 20.44 -15.33 19.60
CA LEU A 522 20.50 -13.91 19.93
C LEU A 522 21.89 -13.32 19.62
N ALA A 523 22.96 -13.94 20.13
CA ALA A 523 24.32 -13.47 19.96
C ALA A 523 24.70 -13.29 18.48
N ALA A 524 24.38 -14.28 17.63
CA ALA A 524 24.59 -14.18 16.18
C ALA A 524 23.75 -13.06 15.53
N ALA A 525 22.51 -12.87 15.99
CA ALA A 525 21.63 -11.81 15.48
C ALA A 525 22.14 -10.41 15.83
N ASP A 526 22.68 -10.21 17.03
CA ASP A 526 23.14 -8.91 17.51
C ASP A 526 24.40 -8.42 16.77
N VAL A 527 25.44 -9.25 16.72
CA VAL A 527 26.70 -8.94 15.98
C VAL A 527 26.48 -8.78 14.47
N GLY A 528 25.34 -9.22 13.95
CA GLY A 528 24.99 -9.07 12.53
C GLY A 528 25.44 -10.21 11.63
N ASP A 529 25.78 -11.37 12.20
CA ASP A 529 26.09 -12.58 11.44
C ASP A 529 24.81 -13.33 11.04
N TRP A 530 24.38 -13.11 9.81
CA TRP A 530 23.21 -13.79 9.24
C TRP A 530 23.45 -15.27 8.93
N ALA A 531 24.71 -15.66 8.65
CA ALA A 531 25.06 -17.05 8.37
C ALA A 531 24.90 -17.87 9.65
N ALA A 532 25.61 -17.48 10.71
CA ALA A 532 25.53 -18.12 12.03
C ALA A 532 24.09 -18.11 12.57
N TYR A 533 23.37 -16.99 12.48
CA TYR A 533 21.96 -16.92 12.89
C TYR A 533 21.06 -17.92 12.14
N THR A 534 21.27 -18.08 10.83
CA THR A 534 20.49 -19.01 10.03
C THR A 534 20.83 -20.47 10.37
N GLN A 535 22.11 -20.80 10.57
CA GLN A 535 22.53 -22.14 11.02
C GLN A 535 22.00 -22.47 12.42
N LEU A 536 22.12 -21.55 13.38
CA LEU A 536 21.65 -21.72 14.76
C LEU A 536 20.12 -21.80 14.87
N GLN A 537 19.38 -21.27 13.90
CA GLN A 537 17.94 -21.50 13.75
C GLN A 537 17.56 -22.87 13.18
N GLY A 538 18.54 -23.71 12.81
CA GLY A 538 18.37 -25.03 12.20
C GLY A 538 18.76 -25.10 10.71
N GLY A 539 19.36 -24.04 10.14
CA GLY A 539 19.87 -24.01 8.78
C GLY A 539 18.92 -23.39 7.74
N ALA A 540 19.43 -23.21 6.51
CA ALA A 540 18.71 -22.51 5.44
C ALA A 540 17.45 -23.23 4.92
N LEU A 541 17.25 -24.50 5.28
CA LEU A 541 16.14 -25.34 4.82
C LEU A 541 15.23 -25.82 5.98
N VAL A 542 15.43 -25.32 7.20
CA VAL A 542 14.68 -25.72 8.40
C VAL A 542 13.17 -25.55 8.24
N ALA A 543 12.40 -26.54 8.71
CA ALA A 543 10.95 -26.44 8.76
C ALA A 543 10.50 -25.49 9.89
N ARG A 544 9.43 -24.72 9.66
CA ARG A 544 8.99 -23.66 10.60
C ARG A 544 8.61 -24.11 12.01
N ARG A 545 8.29 -25.39 12.18
CA ARG A 545 7.99 -25.98 13.50
C ARG A 545 9.26 -26.29 14.29
N ASP A 546 10.37 -26.51 13.59
CA ASP A 546 11.66 -26.97 14.10
C ASP A 546 12.67 -25.79 14.28
N LEU A 547 12.22 -24.55 14.03
CA LEU A 547 12.97 -23.31 14.31
C LEU A 547 13.22 -23.16 15.81
N VAL A 548 14.46 -22.86 16.21
CA VAL A 548 14.85 -22.64 17.61
C VAL A 548 14.16 -21.43 18.23
N VAL A 549 13.96 -20.33 17.48
CA VAL A 549 13.31 -19.11 17.98
C VAL A 549 12.21 -18.64 17.03
N ARG A 550 11.04 -18.31 17.58
CA ARG A 550 9.86 -17.79 16.90
C ARG A 550 9.32 -16.53 17.60
N LEU A 551 8.40 -15.82 16.95
CA LEU A 551 7.76 -14.62 17.50
C LEU A 551 6.63 -15.00 18.46
N ALA A 552 6.66 -14.44 19.67
CA ALA A 552 5.52 -14.46 20.59
C ALA A 552 4.59 -13.29 20.27
N TYR A 553 3.28 -13.57 20.28
CA TYR A 553 2.23 -12.60 19.93
C TYR A 553 1.28 -12.36 21.08
N GLU A 554 0.96 -11.10 21.36
CA GLU A 554 -0.22 -10.71 22.12
C GLU A 554 -1.42 -10.64 21.16
N ILE A 555 -2.55 -11.22 21.53
CA ILE A 555 -3.82 -11.08 20.82
C ILE A 555 -4.72 -10.16 21.64
N THR A 556 -5.00 -8.95 21.12
CA THR A 556 -6.09 -8.14 21.67
C THR A 556 -7.39 -8.57 21.03
N GLU A 557 -8.23 -9.26 21.80
CA GLU A 557 -9.58 -9.61 21.37
C GLU A 557 -10.39 -8.35 21.06
N GLN A 558 -11.08 -8.37 19.91
CA GLN A 558 -11.88 -7.25 19.40
C GLN A 558 -11.12 -5.91 19.38
N GLY A 559 -9.80 -5.98 19.17
CA GLY A 559 -8.87 -4.85 19.33
C GLY A 559 -8.95 -3.75 18.27
N ASN A 560 -9.91 -3.81 17.33
CA ASN A 560 -10.16 -2.76 16.34
C ASN A 560 -11.65 -2.38 16.22
N GLU A 561 -11.91 -1.30 15.49
CA GLU A 561 -13.24 -0.71 15.25
C GLU A 561 -14.25 -1.65 14.56
N TYR A 562 -13.81 -2.79 14.01
CA TYR A 562 -14.64 -3.81 13.36
C TYR A 562 -14.78 -5.08 14.21
N ALA A 563 -14.41 -5.04 15.49
CA ALA A 563 -14.43 -6.16 16.45
C ALA A 563 -13.55 -7.36 16.04
N GLU A 564 -12.56 -7.18 15.17
CA GLU A 564 -11.59 -8.23 14.80
C GLU A 564 -10.48 -8.35 15.85
N ASP A 565 -9.85 -9.52 15.93
CA ASP A 565 -8.66 -9.71 16.74
C ASP A 565 -7.45 -8.97 16.16
N VAL A 566 -6.69 -8.30 17.03
CA VAL A 566 -5.47 -7.59 16.65
C VAL A 566 -4.28 -8.30 17.27
N GLN A 567 -3.53 -9.02 16.43
CA GLN A 567 -2.27 -9.64 16.80
C GLN A 567 -1.13 -8.61 16.78
N ARG A 568 -0.34 -8.53 17.84
CA ARG A 568 0.88 -7.71 17.93
C ARG A 568 2.05 -8.58 18.38
N VAL A 569 3.24 -8.34 17.83
CA VAL A 569 4.46 -8.98 18.33
C VAL A 569 4.75 -8.43 19.71
N GLN A 570 4.88 -9.31 20.70
CA GLN A 570 5.16 -8.98 22.10
C GLN A 570 6.56 -9.43 22.54
N GLY A 571 7.08 -10.47 21.89
CA GLY A 571 8.28 -11.16 22.33
C GLY A 571 8.83 -12.14 21.31
N ILE A 572 9.74 -12.97 21.81
CA ILE A 572 10.20 -14.22 21.19
C ILE A 572 9.87 -15.40 22.12
N TYR A 573 9.86 -16.61 21.57
CA TYR A 573 9.80 -17.86 22.33
C TYR A 573 10.46 -18.98 21.52
N SER A 574 10.72 -20.14 22.13
CA SER A 574 11.10 -21.35 21.42
C SER A 574 9.96 -22.36 21.37
N PRO A 575 9.61 -22.94 20.21
CA PRO A 575 8.69 -24.08 20.15
C PRO A 575 9.31 -25.38 20.70
N LEU A 576 10.60 -25.38 21.02
CA LEU A 576 11.36 -26.54 21.50
C LEU A 576 11.59 -26.52 23.03
N ILE A 577 11.11 -25.47 23.72
CA ILE A 577 11.35 -25.22 25.14
C ILE A 577 10.05 -24.69 25.77
N PRO A 578 9.46 -25.41 26.74
CA PRO A 578 8.34 -24.90 27.53
C PRO A 578 8.70 -23.58 28.25
N ASP A 579 7.72 -22.69 28.40
CA ASP A 579 7.82 -21.46 29.20
C ASP A 579 9.03 -20.57 28.83
N SER A 580 9.33 -20.49 27.52
CA SER A 580 10.50 -19.80 26.95
C SER A 580 10.20 -18.40 26.39
N GLU A 581 9.03 -17.85 26.70
CA GLU A 581 8.59 -16.52 26.28
C GLU A 581 9.46 -15.40 26.89
N VAL A 582 10.10 -14.62 26.02
CA VAL A 582 10.88 -13.43 26.40
C VAL A 582 10.23 -12.18 25.81
N CYS A 583 9.85 -11.23 26.68
CA CYS A 583 9.23 -9.98 26.28
C CYS A 583 10.26 -8.99 25.71
N THR A 584 10.09 -8.59 24.44
CA THR A 584 10.99 -7.68 23.70
C THR A 584 10.39 -6.27 23.51
N ARG A 585 9.17 -6.07 24.03
CA ARG A 585 8.34 -4.87 23.84
C ARG A 585 7.92 -4.28 25.19
N LEU A 586 8.93 -3.85 25.95
CA LEU A 586 8.76 -3.30 27.30
C LEU A 586 8.06 -1.94 27.33
N VAL A 587 8.26 -1.09 26.31
CA VAL A 587 7.72 0.29 26.27
C VAL A 587 6.59 0.41 25.26
N LYS A 588 5.43 0.89 25.73
CA LYS A 588 4.28 1.26 24.88
C LYS A 588 4.39 2.73 24.49
N TRP A 589 4.30 3.00 23.18
CA TRP A 589 4.46 4.34 22.62
C TRP A 589 3.14 4.87 22.08
N GLN A 590 2.67 5.99 22.61
CA GLN A 590 1.54 6.76 22.10
C GLN A 590 2.02 7.87 21.16
N LYS A 591 1.42 7.96 19.97
CA LYS A 591 1.66 9.09 19.05
C LYS A 591 0.95 10.35 19.57
N VAL A 592 1.71 11.37 19.95
CA VAL A 592 1.22 12.68 20.41
C VAL A 592 1.66 13.79 19.47
N ALA A 593 0.95 14.92 19.43
CA ALA A 593 1.43 16.08 18.68
C ALA A 593 2.74 16.60 19.29
N LYS A 594 3.66 17.10 18.45
CA LYS A 594 4.82 17.84 18.96
C LYS A 594 4.35 19.03 19.76
N LEU A 595 5.05 19.31 20.86
CA LEU A 595 4.90 20.59 21.54
C LEU A 595 5.27 21.69 20.55
N ALA A 596 4.53 22.79 20.55
CA ALA A 596 5.00 23.98 19.85
C ALA A 596 6.29 24.42 20.54
N GLU A 597 7.38 24.54 19.78
CA GLU A 597 8.51 25.34 20.22
C GLU A 597 7.96 26.73 20.53
N ALA A 598 8.11 27.19 21.78
CA ALA A 598 7.74 28.54 22.14
C ALA A 598 8.59 29.47 21.26
N PRO A 599 8.00 30.29 20.38
CA PRO A 599 8.78 31.17 19.54
C PRO A 599 9.52 32.14 20.43
N ALA A 600 10.86 32.12 20.35
CA ALA A 600 11.67 33.18 20.92
C ALA A 600 11.28 34.50 20.25
N GLU A 601 10.60 35.34 21.02
CA GLU A 601 10.23 36.73 20.78
C GLU A 601 9.93 37.18 19.33
N ALA A 602 8.64 37.20 18.99
CA ALA A 602 8.08 38.24 18.13
C ALA A 602 6.60 38.44 18.46
N GLY A 603 6.29 39.45 19.27
CA GLY A 603 4.91 39.79 19.60
C GLY A 603 4.20 40.53 18.45
N PHE A 604 3.16 39.92 17.88
CA PHE A 604 2.11 40.64 17.16
C PHE A 604 0.74 40.07 17.52
N SER A 605 -0.23 40.96 17.76
CA SER A 605 -1.57 40.64 18.23
C SER A 605 -2.60 40.62 17.09
N GLY A 606 -3.66 39.83 17.27
CA GLY A 606 -4.91 39.94 16.53
C GLY A 606 -5.12 38.91 15.40
N GLY A 607 -6.34 38.35 15.34
CA GLY A 607 -6.81 37.55 14.19
C GLY A 607 -7.23 36.13 14.52
N SER A 608 -8.45 35.93 15.03
CA SER A 608 -9.05 34.62 15.24
C SER A 608 -9.48 33.95 13.93
N ALA A 609 -8.60 33.12 13.35
CA ALA A 609 -8.91 32.29 12.18
C ALA A 609 -8.16 30.94 12.18
N ALA A 610 -8.51 30.03 13.10
CA ALA A 610 -8.01 28.66 13.05
C ALA A 610 -8.76 27.85 11.97
N PRO A 611 -8.09 27.30 10.94
CA PRO A 611 -8.75 26.48 9.93
C PRO A 611 -9.21 25.16 10.54
N TRP A 612 -10.51 24.89 10.48
CA TRP A 612 -11.10 23.65 10.98
C TRP A 612 -10.52 22.44 10.23
N SER A 613 -9.88 21.54 10.97
CA SER A 613 -9.42 20.24 10.43
C SER A 613 -10.08 19.10 11.18
N SER A 614 -10.66 18.15 10.43
CA SER A 614 -11.51 17.07 10.94
C SER A 614 -10.70 15.90 11.53
N VAL A 615 -9.71 16.18 12.38
CA VAL A 615 -8.82 15.15 12.97
C VAL A 615 -8.59 15.43 14.46
N ASN A 616 -9.67 15.39 15.24
CA ASN A 616 -9.58 15.23 16.69
C ASN A 616 -10.77 14.42 17.21
N ASN A 617 -10.76 13.12 16.93
CA ASN A 617 -11.64 12.15 17.61
C ASN A 617 -11.13 10.70 17.44
N CYS A 618 -10.11 10.32 18.21
CA CYS A 618 -9.88 8.94 18.63
C CYS A 618 -9.26 8.92 20.04
N THR A 619 -9.77 8.04 20.90
CA THR A 619 -9.15 7.56 22.15
C THR A 619 -8.98 8.50 23.37
N GLU A 620 -9.80 9.54 23.52
CA GLU A 620 -10.18 10.03 24.88
C GLU A 620 -11.68 10.30 25.04
N GLY A 621 -12.31 10.90 24.02
CA GLY A 621 -13.74 11.28 24.07
C GLY A 621 -14.71 10.11 24.30
N GLY A 622 -14.37 8.88 23.88
CA GLY A 622 -15.21 7.69 24.07
C GLY A 622 -15.42 7.32 25.54
N THR A 623 -14.34 7.30 26.33
CA THR A 623 -14.40 6.97 27.76
C THR A 623 -15.12 8.07 28.55
N ARG A 624 -14.81 9.35 28.29
CA ARG A 624 -15.55 10.47 28.93
C ARG A 624 -17.03 10.46 28.56
N ARG A 625 -17.40 10.25 27.29
CA ARG A 625 -18.81 10.18 26.85
C ARG A 625 -19.55 9.00 27.48
N ARG A 626 -18.92 7.83 27.61
CA ARG A 626 -19.50 6.67 28.31
C ARG A 626 -19.72 6.97 29.80
N LEU A 627 -18.71 7.50 30.48
CA LEU A 627 -18.80 7.87 31.90
C LEU A 627 -19.90 8.92 32.13
N LYS A 628 -20.01 9.92 31.27
CA LYS A 628 -21.09 10.92 31.31
C LYS A 628 -22.48 10.30 31.21
N LEU A 629 -22.68 9.37 30.27
CA LEU A 629 -23.96 8.66 30.12
C LEU A 629 -24.26 7.76 31.33
N GLU A 630 -23.27 7.02 31.83
CA GLU A 630 -23.37 6.14 33.01
C GLU A 630 -23.60 6.90 34.33
N LEU A 631 -23.14 8.15 34.44
CA LEU A 631 -23.38 9.05 35.56
C LEU A 631 -24.78 9.65 35.50
N ASN A 632 -25.18 10.16 34.33
CA ASN A 632 -26.52 10.72 34.12
C ASN A 632 -27.63 9.68 34.38
N GLN A 633 -27.43 8.42 33.97
CA GLN A 633 -28.36 7.32 34.28
C GLN A 633 -28.49 7.02 35.78
N ARG A 634 -27.50 7.40 36.59
CA ARG A 634 -27.47 7.25 38.05
C ARG A 634 -27.79 8.55 38.80
N GLY A 635 -28.29 9.58 38.11
CA GLY A 635 -28.72 10.85 38.70
C GLY A 635 -27.60 11.87 39.00
N PHE A 636 -26.39 11.65 38.51
CA PHE A 636 -25.30 12.64 38.55
C PHE A 636 -25.36 13.59 37.35
N ALA A 637 -24.65 14.71 37.43
CA ALA A 637 -24.64 15.73 36.37
C ALA A 637 -23.75 15.35 35.17
N GLY A 638 -22.82 14.42 35.36
CA GLY A 638 -21.85 14.00 34.35
C GLY A 638 -20.90 15.12 33.97
N THR A 639 -20.46 15.93 34.94
CA THR A 639 -19.50 17.02 34.70
C THR A 639 -18.10 16.47 34.41
N ASP A 640 -17.25 17.24 33.73
CA ASP A 640 -15.86 16.83 33.50
C ASP A 640 -15.08 16.67 34.83
N GLU A 641 -15.46 17.40 35.89
CA GLU A 641 -14.90 17.28 37.23
C GLU A 641 -15.26 15.96 37.93
N GLU A 642 -16.54 15.56 37.89
CA GLU A 642 -17.00 14.25 38.39
C GLU A 642 -16.27 13.10 37.68
N ILE A 643 -16.12 13.22 36.36
CA ILE A 643 -15.43 12.24 35.51
C ILE A 643 -13.93 12.20 35.82
N ASP A 644 -13.31 13.34 36.09
CA ASP A 644 -11.88 13.41 36.43
C ASP A 644 -11.58 12.93 37.85
N ILE A 645 -12.47 13.16 38.83
CA ILE A 645 -12.39 12.54 40.17
C ILE A 645 -12.35 11.02 40.03
N LEU A 646 -13.27 10.45 39.23
CA LEU A 646 -13.32 9.01 38.96
C LEU A 646 -12.09 8.51 38.20
N LYS A 647 -11.64 9.21 37.13
CA LYS A 647 -10.42 8.83 36.38
C LYS A 647 -9.15 8.84 37.25
N ARG A 648 -9.08 9.69 38.28
CA ARG A 648 -7.98 9.75 39.26
C ARG A 648 -8.09 8.70 40.37
N GLY A 649 -9.09 7.81 40.33
CA GLY A 649 -9.30 6.76 41.33
C GLY A 649 -10.07 7.20 42.59
N GLY A 650 -10.58 8.44 42.60
CA GLY A 650 -11.50 8.92 43.63
C GLY A 650 -12.90 8.29 43.49
N GLY A 651 -13.77 8.59 44.46
CA GLY A 651 -15.14 8.11 44.48
C GLY A 651 -16.17 9.22 44.65
N LEU A 652 -17.29 9.11 43.94
CA LEU A 652 -18.44 10.01 44.06
C LEU A 652 -19.46 9.40 45.02
N LYS A 653 -19.93 10.16 46.02
CA LYS A 653 -20.91 9.66 47.00
C LYS A 653 -22.29 9.50 46.34
N PHE A 654 -22.87 8.30 46.45
CA PHE A 654 -24.22 7.96 45.99
C PHE A 654 -24.99 7.28 47.14
N GLY A 655 -25.85 8.04 47.82
CA GLY A 655 -26.59 7.55 48.98
C GLY A 655 -25.65 7.05 50.10
N ARG A 656 -25.80 5.78 50.49
CA ARG A 656 -24.95 5.09 51.49
C ARG A 656 -23.73 4.37 50.88
N SER A 657 -23.40 4.66 49.63
CA SER A 657 -22.30 4.05 48.87
C SER A 657 -21.46 5.09 48.15
N ALA A 658 -20.31 4.70 47.60
CA ALA A 658 -19.51 5.52 46.71
C ALA A 658 -19.33 4.81 45.35
N LEU A 659 -19.56 5.53 44.26
CA LEU A 659 -19.21 5.07 42.92
C LEU A 659 -17.72 5.31 42.69
N ILE A 660 -17.00 4.26 42.29
CA ILE A 660 -15.58 4.30 41.93
C ILE A 660 -15.38 3.78 40.51
N TYR A 661 -14.34 4.25 39.83
CA TYR A 661 -13.98 3.76 38.50
C TYR A 661 -12.75 2.85 38.58
N ARG A 662 -12.94 1.55 38.33
CA ARG A 662 -11.86 0.53 38.33
C ARG A 662 -12.08 -0.46 37.20
N LYS A 663 -10.96 -0.98 36.64
CA LYS A 663 -10.95 -1.94 35.52
C LYS A 663 -11.85 -1.50 34.33
N GLY A 664 -11.94 -0.19 34.08
CA GLY A 664 -12.67 0.37 32.94
C GLY A 664 -14.19 0.54 33.10
N ARG A 665 -14.78 0.33 34.30
CA ARG A 665 -16.23 0.46 34.56
C ARG A 665 -16.51 1.19 35.88
N LEU A 666 -17.69 1.80 36.02
CA LEU A 666 -18.21 2.25 37.32
C LEU A 666 -18.57 1.03 38.19
N GLN A 667 -18.27 1.11 39.48
CA GLN A 667 -18.60 0.09 40.48
C GLN A 667 -19.08 0.78 41.77
N GLU A 668 -20.09 0.22 42.43
CA GLU A 668 -20.52 0.68 43.76
C GLU A 668 -19.67 0.03 44.85
N LYS A 669 -19.03 0.86 45.67
CA LYS A 669 -18.41 0.47 46.94
C LYS A 669 -19.36 0.83 48.08
N ARG A 670 -19.86 -0.16 48.82
CA ARG A 670 -20.55 0.07 50.09
C ARG A 670 -19.52 0.30 51.20
N ASN A 671 -19.82 1.20 52.14
CA ASN A 671 -19.02 1.34 53.35
C ASN A 671 -19.43 0.24 54.33
N ASN A 672 -18.60 -0.78 54.51
CA ASN A 672 -18.63 -1.63 55.71
C ASN A 672 -17.83 -0.92 56.81
N PRO A 673 -18.40 -0.64 57.99
CA PRO A 673 -17.70 0.03 59.11
C PRO A 673 -16.41 -0.68 59.55
N GLU A 674 -16.33 -1.98 59.33
CA GLU A 674 -15.18 -2.84 59.61
C GLU A 674 -13.89 -2.42 58.86
N ASN A 675 -13.99 -1.62 57.78
CA ASN A 675 -12.83 -1.13 57.02
C ASN A 675 -12.32 0.25 57.46
N GLU A 676 -12.83 0.81 58.57
CA GLU A 676 -12.36 2.08 59.14
C GLU A 676 -11.42 1.91 60.36
N GLN A 677 -11.10 0.67 60.76
CA GLN A 677 -10.07 0.41 61.77
C GLN A 677 -8.66 0.58 61.20
N TRP A 678 -7.91 1.53 61.75
CA TRP A 678 -6.46 1.64 61.54
C TRP A 678 -5.71 0.58 62.36
N PRO A 679 -4.62 -0.01 61.83
CA PRO A 679 -3.77 -0.92 62.58
C PRO A 679 -2.96 -0.13 63.63
N GLY A 680 -3.49 0.00 64.85
CA GLY A 680 -2.83 0.77 65.91
C GLY A 680 -3.62 1.03 67.20
N TRP A 681 -4.87 0.58 67.31
CA TRP A 681 -5.64 0.59 68.56
C TRP A 681 -6.04 -0.86 68.88
N GLN A 682 -5.80 -1.29 70.13
CA GLN A 682 -5.91 -2.68 70.61
C GLN A 682 -7.36 -3.16 70.70
#